data_AF-A0A6G0XG31-F1
#
_entry.id   AF-A0A6G0XG31-F1
#
_cell.length_a   1.000
_cell.length_b   1.000
_cell.length_c   1.000
_cell.angle_alpha   90.00
_cell.angle_beta   90.00
_cell.angle_gamma   90.00
#
_symmetry.space_group_name_H-M   'P 1'
#
loop_
_entity.id
_entity.type
_entity.pdbx_description
1 polymer ?
#
loop_
_entity_poly.entity_id
_entity_poly.type
_entity_poly.pdbx_seq_one_letter_code
_entity_poly.pdbx_strand_id
1 'polypeptide(L)'
;MADDQVNILVVQEEPSEPLPTARPPDNETQEVIPTQDDTKANVLPVHLPESHAIPYRPDIDGLRMLAVVPVLLFHAYPERFPSGFIGVDIFFVISGYLISSILFKESAKRTFTYANFYSRRVRRIYPTLLLVLSATWWLGSLYLLSTKLQAMATTMFAGTMFSANIQVMLLERGYFDDDIKENPLLHLWSLGVEEQFYIFWPCLVALLTRLPVRSAIVAQCVVLAMSFGFNLALLGYNDSNKYSFYFPLCRFWQMGVGGLLAYMNHSRFSQEYTTLAPREETEEIQAKQSSFILGPSATSWFGLSWIVLAIACLDEQSAFPGFWALLPTLGAALLIHAGPTAWFNQRVLSNSWAVFIGKISYALYLWHWPLLVFAKLRYPNPDFRPSYMAPLMMLVLAFLLSLSSWIVPGLLGGMLSLSMLSAAVMISPDTFSYAQQALNGRGNMGPSSSFSKSTLELPAEEANMSRLGNVRNPTQEALEAAQRDWHPNVGLLPMPHNHSLGEANGLILNPGHEEKSLVVVLGDSHMEMLKPRFVRLCENTKPKDFPTIVFESMAYPPLVSCAWWTDILQVKIRGVRPHAVVYGINWLKYLRPSAVDSDPLHKTPSCCSDYGQDCLGQSRKDVQYILSRFEEDLSFLTMYGIKVFVNTICPEGPPYDPQRMANGTITSVNRTAFQEDHAWLLEQIERTIKAAKATVYDLSDNLCWDDDCHVVDSKGLPVRKDSNLLTSTFAANYLSVVDHIVAEATTSSNGTTASSEAPNSSRGPRIEEPTIPKIKAASSIWWPDQGYTQLTLDSNYASPLGTWRNTDAVMNLGQDKVVIAVGDSHSNQVKPRFLRLFNDRHGATNSSNFPTIVFKTLDGVPSLPCMNDYRPILDMIQRVRPNAKTRDELVGNPRCCLSGYRDQCEYQRPKDVRALVNQLQDDLAKLTALGIKVFVATLNPEGKQFDPKNMLNGDDVGDVRPVLRSEFREEHKELTGLIEAAVAGANATLIDYSDNYCWQDVCQVIDDHGRPIMKDNNHLTSTFAYEYLSVVDQVIDAAMAD
;
A
#
# COMPACT_ATOMS: atom_id res chain seq x y z
N MET A 1 1.05 -50.16 11.03
CA MET A 1 2.03 -49.09 10.75
C MET A 1 1.90 -48.80 9.28
N ALA A 2 1.99 -47.53 8.90
CA ALA A 2 1.54 -46.94 7.65
C ALA A 2 0.15 -46.29 7.80
N ASP A 3 0.09 -44.97 7.62
CA ASP A 3 -1.09 -44.17 7.29
C ASP A 3 -0.64 -43.22 6.18
N ASP A 4 -1.40 -43.22 5.09
CA ASP A 4 -0.96 -42.94 3.75
C ASP A 4 -1.70 -41.70 3.22
N GLN A 5 -0.93 -40.68 2.82
CA GLN A 5 -1.41 -39.34 2.48
C GLN A 5 -1.84 -39.24 1.02
N VAL A 6 -2.85 -38.42 0.72
CA VAL A 6 -3.29 -38.15 -0.66
C VAL A 6 -3.70 -36.69 -0.83
N ASN A 7 -2.93 -35.91 -1.61
CA ASN A 7 -3.10 -34.46 -1.83
C ASN A 7 -3.32 -34.12 -3.32
N ILE A 8 -4.51 -33.63 -3.70
CA ILE A 8 -5.04 -33.37 -5.07
C ILE A 8 -5.04 -31.88 -5.42
N LEU A 9 -4.68 -31.44 -6.66
CA LEU A 9 -4.52 -30.01 -7.10
C LEU A 9 -5.02 -29.76 -8.58
N VAL A 10 -5.63 -28.57 -8.91
CA VAL A 10 -6.85 -28.26 -9.74
C VAL A 10 -7.04 -26.97 -10.62
N VAL A 11 -6.37 -26.70 -11.76
CA VAL A 11 -6.51 -25.46 -12.59
C VAL A 11 -7.06 -25.56 -14.04
N GLN A 12 -7.73 -24.49 -14.56
CA GLN A 12 -7.94 -24.18 -16.02
C GLN A 12 -8.29 -22.68 -16.37
N GLU A 13 -8.19 -22.27 -17.67
CA GLU A 13 -8.36 -20.92 -18.34
C GLU A 13 -9.34 -20.94 -19.57
N GLU A 14 -9.85 -19.77 -20.08
CA GLU A 14 -10.05 -19.36 -21.53
C GLU A 14 -11.05 -18.15 -21.84
N PRO A 15 -11.07 -17.51 -23.07
CA PRO A 15 -11.27 -16.04 -23.35
C PRO A 15 -12.37 -15.54 -24.39
N SER A 16 -12.36 -14.21 -24.74
CA SER A 16 -12.56 -13.51 -26.09
C SER A 16 -13.69 -12.44 -26.38
N GLU A 17 -13.28 -11.17 -26.68
CA GLU A 17 -13.50 -10.17 -27.81
C GLU A 17 -14.82 -9.99 -28.71
N PRO A 18 -15.00 -9.01 -29.68
CA PRO A 18 -15.38 -7.56 -29.55
C PRO A 18 -16.31 -6.88 -30.68
N LEU A 19 -16.51 -5.52 -30.64
CA LEU A 19 -16.78 -4.47 -31.72
C LEU A 19 -18.15 -4.38 -32.51
N PRO A 20 -18.53 -3.32 -33.33
CA PRO A 20 -18.18 -1.86 -33.45
C PRO A 20 -19.30 -0.81 -33.89
N THR A 21 -18.95 0.50 -33.80
CA THR A 21 -19.19 1.75 -34.64
C THR A 21 -20.52 2.19 -35.32
N ALA A 22 -20.86 3.51 -35.24
CA ALA A 22 -20.83 4.52 -36.35
C ALA A 22 -21.62 5.85 -36.04
N ARG A 23 -21.32 6.94 -36.78
CA ARG A 23 -21.61 8.38 -36.53
C ARG A 23 -22.39 9.03 -37.74
N PRO A 24 -22.53 10.39 -37.87
CA PRO A 24 -23.72 11.27 -37.80
C PRO A 24 -24.20 11.78 -39.21
N PRO A 25 -24.83 12.98 -39.53
CA PRO A 25 -24.46 14.37 -39.12
C PRO A 25 -25.58 15.51 -39.14
N ASP A 26 -25.15 16.74 -38.78
CA ASP A 26 -25.51 18.13 -39.18
C ASP A 26 -26.93 18.76 -39.07
N ASN A 27 -27.03 19.96 -38.45
CA ASN A 27 -27.12 21.26 -39.18
C ASN A 27 -27.24 22.51 -38.27
N GLU A 28 -26.62 23.60 -38.74
CA GLU A 28 -26.60 24.98 -38.22
C GLU A 28 -27.92 25.76 -38.42
N THR A 29 -28.15 26.84 -37.66
CA THR A 29 -28.58 28.15 -38.20
C THR A 29 -28.55 29.30 -37.16
N GLN A 30 -28.33 30.50 -37.69
CA GLN A 30 -27.91 31.77 -37.06
C GLN A 30 -29.05 32.65 -36.52
N GLU A 31 -28.64 33.57 -35.61
CA GLU A 31 -29.01 34.98 -35.37
C GLU A 31 -30.40 35.54 -35.70
N VAL A 32 -30.92 36.45 -34.83
CA VAL A 32 -31.35 37.84 -35.17
C VAL A 32 -31.53 38.66 -33.86
N ILE A 33 -31.00 39.89 -33.84
CA ILE A 33 -31.22 41.00 -32.88
C ILE A 33 -32.20 42.02 -33.51
N PRO A 34 -33.00 42.77 -32.71
CA PRO A 34 -33.00 44.24 -32.89
C PRO A 34 -33.11 45.10 -31.59
N THR A 35 -32.13 45.99 -31.43
CA THR A 35 -32.11 47.46 -31.16
C THR A 35 -33.20 48.26 -30.41
N GLN A 36 -32.70 49.14 -29.50
CA GLN A 36 -33.06 50.55 -29.12
C GLN A 36 -34.48 50.87 -28.57
N ASP A 37 -34.73 51.81 -27.65
CA ASP A 37 -34.19 53.17 -27.48
C ASP A 37 -34.50 53.81 -26.09
N ASP A 38 -33.90 54.98 -25.86
CA ASP A 38 -33.79 55.92 -24.73
C ASP A 38 -34.99 56.32 -23.84
N THR A 39 -34.72 56.70 -22.57
CA THR A 39 -34.80 58.11 -22.06
C THR A 39 -34.57 58.25 -20.53
N LYS A 40 -33.88 59.33 -20.15
CA LYS A 40 -33.49 59.74 -18.78
C LYS A 40 -34.60 60.51 -18.04
N ALA A 41 -34.70 60.35 -16.71
CA ALA A 41 -35.00 61.45 -15.76
C ALA A 41 -34.69 61.06 -14.29
N ASN A 42 -34.07 62.01 -13.58
CA ASN A 42 -33.64 61.99 -12.18
C ASN A 42 -34.76 61.80 -11.14
N VAL A 43 -34.55 60.92 -10.16
CA VAL A 43 -34.87 61.15 -8.74
C VAL A 43 -33.84 60.38 -7.91
N LEU A 44 -33.09 61.06 -7.04
CA LEU A 44 -32.30 60.45 -5.98
C LEU A 44 -33.22 60.13 -4.79
N PRO A 45 -33.43 58.86 -4.39
CA PRO A 45 -34.02 58.53 -3.12
C PRO A 45 -32.91 58.14 -2.14
N VAL A 46 -32.96 58.77 -0.97
CA VAL A 46 -32.25 58.39 0.25
C VAL A 46 -32.23 56.86 0.42
N HIS A 47 -31.04 56.27 0.46
CA HIS A 47 -30.83 54.85 0.74
C HIS A 47 -31.11 54.60 2.23
N LEU A 48 -32.38 54.37 2.58
CA LEU A 48 -32.71 53.58 3.76
C LEU A 48 -32.11 52.18 3.56
N PRO A 49 -31.44 51.58 4.56
CA PRO A 49 -30.93 50.23 4.43
C PRO A 49 -32.09 49.30 4.07
N GLU A 50 -32.00 48.65 2.92
CA GLU A 50 -32.97 47.63 2.50
C GLU A 50 -33.09 46.60 3.63
N SER A 51 -34.21 46.62 4.36
CA SER A 51 -34.51 45.62 5.36
C SER A 51 -34.50 44.26 4.65
N HIS A 52 -33.59 43.36 5.03
CA HIS A 52 -33.59 41.99 4.54
C HIS A 52 -34.95 41.34 4.89
N ALA A 53 -35.86 41.32 3.92
CA ALA A 53 -37.26 40.93 4.13
C ALA A 53 -37.47 39.39 4.23
N ILE A 54 -36.54 38.66 4.84
CA ILE A 54 -36.74 37.30 5.35
C ILE A 54 -36.34 37.36 6.82
N PRO A 55 -37.22 37.00 7.78
CA PRO A 55 -36.84 36.95 9.18
C PRO A 55 -35.59 36.07 9.34
N TYR A 56 -34.52 36.64 9.91
CA TYR A 56 -33.28 35.91 10.13
C TYR A 56 -33.54 34.69 11.04
N ARG A 57 -33.08 33.52 10.60
CA ARG A 57 -33.28 32.22 11.28
C ARG A 57 -31.95 31.73 11.86
N PRO A 58 -31.63 32.05 13.14
CA PRO A 58 -30.36 31.65 13.75
C PRO A 58 -30.23 30.13 13.88
N ASP A 59 -31.33 29.42 14.07
CA ASP A 59 -31.36 27.96 14.11
C ASP A 59 -30.88 27.29 12.81
N ILE A 60 -31.03 27.93 11.66
CA ILE A 60 -30.49 27.41 10.38
C ILE A 60 -28.98 27.53 10.31
N ASP A 61 -28.40 28.62 10.85
CA ASP A 61 -26.95 28.72 11.00
C ASP A 61 -26.44 27.67 12.00
N GLY A 62 -27.13 27.45 13.12
CA GLY A 62 -26.83 26.34 14.02
C GLY A 62 -26.89 24.96 13.35
N LEU A 63 -27.85 24.74 12.46
CA LEU A 63 -27.94 23.49 11.71
C LEU A 63 -26.76 23.29 10.75
N ARG A 64 -26.17 24.37 10.22
CA ARG A 64 -24.91 24.30 9.46
C ARG A 64 -23.73 23.85 10.32
N MET A 65 -23.72 24.20 11.62
CA MET A 65 -22.72 23.68 12.55
C MET A 65 -22.89 22.17 12.75
N LEU A 66 -24.14 21.70 12.91
CA LEU A 66 -24.46 20.26 12.97
C LEU A 66 -24.14 19.51 11.67
N ALA A 67 -24.06 20.22 10.54
CA ALA A 67 -23.63 19.67 9.26
C ALA A 67 -22.09 19.62 9.11
N VAL A 68 -21.38 20.70 9.43
CA VAL A 68 -19.92 20.79 9.19
C VAL A 68 -19.10 19.97 10.19
N VAL A 69 -19.44 20.02 11.48
CA VAL A 69 -18.60 19.41 12.53
C VAL A 69 -18.42 17.91 12.34
N PRO A 70 -19.47 17.11 12.05
CA PRO A 70 -19.29 15.69 11.73
C PRO A 70 -18.35 15.45 10.54
N VAL A 71 -18.44 16.24 9.48
CA VAL A 71 -17.57 16.11 8.29
C VAL A 71 -16.11 16.35 8.65
N LEU A 72 -15.82 17.38 9.45
CA LEU A 72 -14.45 17.68 9.89
C LEU A 72 -13.86 16.53 10.72
N LEU A 73 -14.66 15.99 11.64
CA LEU A 73 -14.26 14.90 12.52
C LEU A 73 -14.03 13.60 11.75
N PHE A 74 -14.89 13.30 10.78
CA PHE A 74 -14.73 12.18 9.87
C PHE A 74 -13.42 12.27 9.08
N HIS A 75 -13.12 13.40 8.46
CA HIS A 75 -11.88 13.52 7.70
C HIS A 75 -10.61 13.53 8.57
N ALA A 76 -10.70 14.05 9.80
CA ALA A 76 -9.59 14.06 10.75
C ALA A 76 -9.33 12.70 11.41
N TYR A 77 -10.39 11.97 11.77
CA TYR A 77 -10.36 10.69 12.50
C TYR A 77 -11.44 9.74 11.96
N PRO A 78 -11.27 9.20 10.74
CA PRO A 78 -12.30 8.41 10.08
C PRO A 78 -12.71 7.15 10.86
N GLU A 79 -11.75 6.48 11.51
CA GLU A 79 -12.02 5.30 12.35
C GLU A 79 -12.89 5.60 13.58
N ARG A 80 -12.81 6.81 14.13
CA ARG A 80 -13.59 7.22 15.32
C ARG A 80 -14.94 7.83 14.97
N PHE A 81 -15.07 8.37 13.76
CA PHE A 81 -16.26 9.08 13.30
C PHE A 81 -16.64 8.65 11.87
N PRO A 82 -16.90 7.36 11.61
CA PRO A 82 -17.01 6.80 10.26
C PRO A 82 -18.17 7.37 9.43
N SER A 83 -19.17 7.95 10.09
CA SER A 83 -20.43 8.41 9.48
C SER A 83 -20.48 9.91 9.20
N GLY A 84 -19.44 10.67 9.54
CA GLY A 84 -19.54 12.13 9.51
C GLY A 84 -19.74 12.74 8.11
N PHE A 85 -19.50 11.98 7.04
CA PHE A 85 -19.76 12.39 5.66
C PHE A 85 -21.21 12.78 5.38
N ILE A 86 -22.18 12.26 6.17
CA ILE A 86 -23.61 12.58 6.00
C ILE A 86 -23.97 14.06 6.24
N GLY A 87 -23.04 14.82 6.82
CA GLY A 87 -23.22 16.25 7.03
C GLY A 87 -23.41 17.03 5.72
N VAL A 88 -22.86 16.52 4.61
CA VAL A 88 -23.05 17.12 3.27
C VAL A 88 -24.53 17.06 2.84
N ASP A 89 -25.24 15.97 3.18
CA ASP A 89 -26.66 15.81 2.85
C ASP A 89 -27.53 16.80 3.65
N ILE A 90 -27.15 17.11 4.90
CA ILE A 90 -27.76 18.18 5.70
C ILE A 90 -27.51 19.54 5.03
N PHE A 91 -26.29 19.79 4.54
CA PHE A 91 -25.98 21.00 3.78
C PHE A 91 -26.82 21.16 2.52
N PHE A 92 -27.04 20.08 1.77
CA PHE A 92 -27.91 20.07 0.59
C PHE A 92 -29.34 20.48 0.93
N VAL A 93 -29.92 19.97 2.02
CA VAL A 93 -31.27 20.40 2.47
C VAL A 93 -31.30 21.88 2.83
N ILE A 94 -30.31 22.37 3.60
CA ILE A 94 -30.20 23.78 3.97
C ILE A 94 -30.07 24.68 2.73
N SER A 95 -29.20 24.29 1.81
CA SER A 95 -28.94 24.96 0.54
C SER A 95 -30.22 25.12 -0.27
N GLY A 96 -30.93 24.01 -0.49
CA GLY A 96 -32.21 23.98 -1.19
C GLY A 96 -33.28 24.85 -0.55
N TYR A 97 -33.39 24.82 0.79
CA TYR A 97 -34.35 25.66 1.52
C TYR A 97 -34.06 27.15 1.38
N LEU A 98 -32.81 27.56 1.59
CA LEU A 98 -32.42 28.97 1.55
C LEU A 98 -32.51 29.54 0.13
N ILE A 99 -32.03 28.80 -0.88
CA ILE A 99 -32.08 29.30 -2.25
C ILE A 99 -33.52 29.41 -2.74
N SER A 100 -34.35 28.42 -2.45
CA SER A 100 -35.74 28.41 -2.87
C SER A 100 -36.53 29.51 -2.17
N SER A 101 -36.27 29.78 -0.89
CA SER A 101 -36.88 30.89 -0.17
C SER A 101 -36.59 32.24 -0.82
N ILE A 102 -35.35 32.43 -1.30
CA ILE A 102 -34.96 33.64 -2.04
C ILE A 102 -35.67 33.68 -3.40
N LEU A 103 -35.64 32.59 -4.16
CA LEU A 103 -36.21 32.50 -5.51
C LEU A 103 -37.73 32.68 -5.52
N PHE A 104 -38.48 32.02 -4.63
CA PHE A 104 -39.94 32.20 -4.55
C PHE A 104 -40.31 33.63 -4.20
N LYS A 105 -39.57 34.25 -3.27
CA LYS A 105 -39.79 35.65 -2.88
C LYS A 105 -39.48 36.63 -4.03
N GLU A 106 -38.35 36.47 -4.71
CA GLU A 106 -37.99 37.34 -5.85
C GLU A 106 -38.91 37.10 -7.07
N SER A 107 -39.36 35.86 -7.27
CA SER A 107 -40.33 35.51 -8.32
C SER A 107 -41.71 36.09 -8.01
N ALA A 108 -42.17 36.03 -6.76
CA ALA A 108 -43.41 36.68 -6.31
C ALA A 108 -43.37 38.20 -6.51
N LYS A 109 -42.20 38.83 -6.30
CA LYS A 109 -41.97 40.25 -6.56
C LYS A 109 -41.67 40.58 -8.04
N ARG A 110 -41.56 39.57 -8.92
CA ARG A 110 -41.13 39.69 -10.33
C ARG A 110 -39.79 40.43 -10.52
N THR A 111 -38.89 40.36 -9.54
CA THR A 111 -37.57 41.03 -9.57
C THR A 111 -36.41 40.07 -9.85
N PHE A 112 -36.69 38.79 -10.05
CA PHE A 112 -35.65 37.77 -10.27
C PHE A 112 -34.94 37.95 -11.62
N THR A 113 -33.61 37.97 -11.60
CA THR A 113 -32.76 37.81 -12.78
C THR A 113 -31.58 36.90 -12.45
N TYR A 114 -31.13 36.09 -13.41
CA TYR A 114 -29.96 35.24 -13.25
C TYR A 114 -28.70 36.04 -12.92
N ALA A 115 -28.53 37.21 -13.53
CA ALA A 115 -27.38 38.08 -13.29
C ALA A 115 -27.31 38.56 -11.83
N ASN A 116 -28.42 39.03 -11.26
CA ASN A 116 -28.46 39.49 -9.86
C ASN A 116 -28.26 38.33 -8.88
N PHE A 117 -28.86 37.17 -9.19
CA PHE A 117 -28.69 35.95 -8.43
C PHE A 117 -27.23 35.51 -8.33
N TYR A 118 -26.56 35.34 -9.47
CA TYR A 118 -25.15 34.92 -9.51
C TYR A 118 -24.21 36.01 -9.00
N SER A 119 -24.49 37.29 -9.22
CA SER A 119 -23.67 38.40 -8.70
C SER A 119 -23.53 38.34 -7.17
N ARG A 120 -24.64 38.08 -6.46
CA ARG A 120 -24.61 37.91 -4.99
C ARG A 120 -23.86 36.64 -4.58
N ARG A 121 -24.03 35.54 -5.30
CA ARG A 121 -23.32 34.27 -5.03
C ARG A 121 -21.82 34.41 -5.25
N VAL A 122 -21.39 35.00 -6.36
CA VAL A 122 -19.98 35.28 -6.68
C VAL A 122 -19.33 36.08 -5.56
N ARG A 123 -19.96 37.18 -5.10
CA ARG A 123 -19.44 38.00 -3.98
C ARG A 123 -19.35 37.25 -2.65
N ARG A 124 -20.11 36.16 -2.48
CA ARG A 124 -20.12 35.34 -1.27
C ARG A 124 -19.16 34.15 -1.33
N ILE A 125 -19.07 33.47 -2.48
CA ILE A 125 -18.40 32.17 -2.64
C ILE A 125 -16.96 32.34 -3.11
N TYR A 126 -16.73 33.19 -4.12
CA TYR A 126 -15.44 33.29 -4.79
C TYR A 126 -14.32 33.81 -3.88
N PRO A 127 -14.50 34.80 -2.97
CA PRO A 127 -13.38 35.33 -2.19
C PRO A 127 -12.64 34.24 -1.40
N THR A 128 -13.37 33.39 -0.68
CA THR A 128 -12.77 32.29 0.10
C THR A 128 -12.27 31.16 -0.80
N LEU A 129 -13.02 30.81 -1.85
CA LEU A 129 -12.62 29.75 -2.78
C LEU A 129 -11.30 30.10 -3.48
N LEU A 130 -11.17 31.33 -4.00
CA LEU A 130 -9.94 31.82 -4.63
C LEU A 130 -8.74 31.72 -3.69
N LEU A 131 -8.92 32.09 -2.42
CA LEU A 131 -7.86 32.02 -1.43
C LEU A 131 -7.41 30.58 -1.17
N VAL A 132 -8.37 29.66 -0.99
CA VAL A 132 -8.07 28.23 -0.74
C VAL A 132 -7.44 27.58 -1.98
N LEU A 133 -7.95 27.85 -3.17
CA LEU A 133 -7.36 27.34 -4.42
C LEU A 133 -5.94 27.86 -4.63
N SER A 134 -5.70 29.15 -4.38
CA SER A 134 -4.36 29.74 -4.53
C SER A 134 -3.38 29.17 -3.50
N ALA A 135 -3.80 29.06 -2.24
CA ALA A 135 -2.97 28.46 -1.18
C ALA A 135 -2.68 26.99 -1.44
N THR A 136 -3.68 26.23 -1.90
CA THR A 136 -3.55 24.81 -2.24
C THR A 136 -2.65 24.62 -3.45
N TRP A 137 -2.76 25.47 -4.48
CA TRP A 137 -1.84 25.47 -5.61
C TRP A 137 -0.41 25.78 -5.18
N TRP A 138 -0.21 26.79 -4.33
CA TRP A 138 1.10 27.14 -3.82
C TRP A 138 1.73 26.01 -3.01
N LEU A 139 1.00 25.42 -2.05
CA LEU A 139 1.44 24.25 -1.29
C LEU A 139 1.69 23.04 -2.20
N GLY A 140 0.81 22.83 -3.19
CA GLY A 140 0.95 21.76 -4.17
C GLY A 140 2.23 21.90 -4.99
N SER A 141 2.51 23.10 -5.46
CA SER A 141 3.72 23.43 -6.22
C SER A 141 4.98 23.21 -5.37
N LEU A 142 4.92 23.46 -4.06
CA LEU A 142 6.05 23.24 -3.16
C LEU A 142 6.29 21.76 -2.81
N TYR A 143 5.22 21.00 -2.56
CA TYR A 143 5.31 19.69 -1.90
C TYR A 143 4.90 18.49 -2.75
N LEU A 144 4.12 18.67 -3.82
CA LEU A 144 3.66 17.56 -4.66
C LEU A 144 4.62 17.32 -5.83
N LEU A 145 4.90 16.05 -6.11
CA LEU A 145 5.54 15.61 -7.35
C LEU A 145 4.59 15.82 -8.53
N SER A 146 5.14 15.85 -9.74
CA SER A 146 4.42 16.25 -10.96
C SER A 146 3.10 15.52 -11.21
N THR A 147 3.05 14.20 -11.01
CA THR A 147 1.82 13.42 -11.20
C THR A 147 0.71 13.81 -10.23
N LYS A 148 1.04 13.93 -8.93
CA LYS A 148 0.06 14.38 -7.91
C LYS A 148 -0.32 15.85 -8.10
N LEU A 149 0.62 16.69 -8.53
CA LEU A 149 0.36 18.09 -8.85
C LEU A 149 -0.58 18.21 -10.07
N GLN A 150 -0.41 17.37 -11.09
CA GLN A 150 -1.29 17.30 -12.26
C GLN A 150 -2.70 16.85 -11.89
N ALA A 151 -2.83 15.83 -11.02
CA ALA A 151 -4.13 15.38 -10.52
C ALA A 151 -4.85 16.49 -9.72
N MET A 152 -4.14 17.16 -8.80
CA MET A 152 -4.66 18.31 -8.07
C MET A 152 -5.08 19.45 -9.02
N ALA A 153 -4.26 19.76 -10.03
CA ALA A 153 -4.57 20.80 -11.02
C ALA A 153 -5.80 20.45 -11.87
N THR A 154 -5.98 19.19 -12.22
CA THR A 154 -7.17 18.70 -12.93
C THR A 154 -8.45 18.93 -12.12
N THR A 155 -8.41 18.60 -10.83
CA THR A 155 -9.55 18.87 -9.93
C THR A 155 -9.72 20.36 -9.63
N MET A 156 -8.63 21.14 -9.60
CA MET A 156 -8.69 22.61 -9.50
C MET A 156 -9.41 23.22 -10.70
N PHE A 157 -9.05 22.82 -11.92
CA PHE A 157 -9.68 23.27 -13.15
C PHE A 157 -11.17 22.94 -13.16
N ALA A 158 -11.51 21.69 -12.87
CA ALA A 158 -12.90 21.25 -12.76
C ALA A 158 -13.64 22.03 -11.65
N GLY A 159 -12.98 22.30 -10.53
CA GLY A 159 -13.48 23.10 -9.41
C GLY A 159 -13.79 24.54 -9.79
N THR A 160 -12.95 25.19 -10.60
CA THR A 160 -13.22 26.56 -11.10
C THR A 160 -14.45 26.64 -12.01
N MET A 161 -14.79 25.51 -12.64
CA MET A 161 -15.95 25.36 -13.52
C MET A 161 -17.16 24.75 -12.79
N PHE A 162 -17.07 24.53 -11.47
CA PHE A 162 -18.09 23.82 -10.67
C PHE A 162 -18.47 22.44 -11.24
N SER A 163 -17.48 21.71 -11.74
CA SER A 163 -17.63 20.40 -12.39
C SER A 163 -16.76 19.30 -11.76
N ALA A 164 -16.18 19.56 -10.59
CA ALA A 164 -15.32 18.60 -9.88
C ALA A 164 -16.01 17.26 -9.60
N ASN A 165 -17.33 17.24 -9.37
CA ASN A 165 -18.09 15.99 -9.22
C ASN A 165 -18.09 15.14 -10.50
N ILE A 166 -18.20 15.77 -11.68
CA ILE A 166 -18.17 15.07 -12.96
C ILE A 166 -16.75 14.55 -13.22
N GLN A 167 -15.74 15.39 -12.99
CA GLN A 167 -14.35 15.01 -13.19
C GLN A 167 -13.95 13.80 -12.34
N VAL A 168 -14.29 13.79 -11.05
CA VAL A 168 -13.97 12.67 -10.15
C VAL A 168 -14.81 11.43 -10.46
N MET A 169 -16.08 11.58 -10.86
CA MET A 169 -16.93 10.46 -11.27
C MET A 169 -16.39 9.71 -12.50
N LEU A 170 -15.71 10.41 -13.41
CA LEU A 170 -15.12 9.83 -14.61
C LEU A 170 -13.80 9.08 -14.34
N LEU A 171 -13.25 9.17 -13.13
CA LEU A 171 -12.12 8.34 -12.72
C LEU A 171 -12.61 6.90 -12.43
N GLU A 172 -11.72 5.92 -12.56
CA GLU A 172 -12.06 4.52 -12.28
C GLU A 172 -12.35 4.26 -10.79
N ARG A 173 -11.77 5.09 -9.92
CA ARG A 173 -11.81 4.99 -8.46
C ARG A 173 -13.09 5.61 -7.82
N GLY A 174 -13.50 5.09 -6.67
CA GLY A 174 -14.63 5.57 -5.85
C GLY A 174 -14.24 6.65 -4.83
N TYR A 175 -15.23 7.35 -4.26
CA TYR A 175 -15.00 8.43 -3.29
C TYR A 175 -14.26 7.98 -2.02
N PHE A 176 -14.47 6.73 -1.60
CA PHE A 176 -13.91 6.19 -0.37
C PHE A 176 -12.55 5.50 -0.56
N ASP A 177 -12.00 5.50 -1.78
CA ASP A 177 -10.69 4.90 -2.08
C ASP A 177 -9.54 5.77 -1.57
N ASP A 178 -8.50 5.13 -1.02
CA ASP A 178 -7.37 5.82 -0.37
C ASP A 178 -6.58 6.72 -1.35
N ASP A 179 -6.36 6.26 -2.57
CA ASP A 179 -5.65 6.99 -3.63
C ASP A 179 -6.33 8.33 -3.97
N ILE A 180 -7.66 8.34 -4.01
CA ILE A 180 -8.46 9.54 -4.32
C ILE A 180 -8.43 10.52 -3.14
N LYS A 181 -8.42 10.00 -1.90
CA LYS A 181 -8.37 10.80 -0.66
C LYS A 181 -7.07 11.61 -0.54
N GLU A 182 -6.04 11.30 -1.33
CA GLU A 182 -4.81 12.09 -1.42
C GLU A 182 -4.94 13.37 -2.25
N ASN A 183 -6.05 13.58 -2.97
CA ASN A 183 -6.27 14.81 -3.73
C ASN A 183 -6.71 15.96 -2.82
N PRO A 184 -5.92 17.05 -2.67
CA PRO A 184 -6.21 18.15 -1.75
C PRO A 184 -7.48 18.93 -2.06
N LEU A 185 -8.10 18.74 -3.24
CA LEU A 185 -9.30 19.47 -3.67
C LEU A 185 -10.53 18.58 -3.86
N LEU A 186 -10.47 17.32 -3.42
CA LEU A 186 -11.56 16.34 -3.59
C LEU A 186 -12.92 16.87 -3.09
N HIS A 187 -12.96 17.47 -1.90
CA HIS A 187 -14.17 18.00 -1.25
C HIS A 187 -14.99 19.01 -2.08
N LEU A 188 -14.43 19.59 -3.17
CA LEU A 188 -15.12 20.48 -4.10
C LEU A 188 -16.20 19.79 -4.95
N TRP A 189 -16.27 18.46 -4.96
CA TRP A 189 -17.32 17.71 -5.65
C TRP A 189 -18.72 18.17 -5.21
N SER A 190 -18.94 18.35 -3.90
CA SER A 190 -20.23 18.74 -3.32
C SER A 190 -20.66 20.13 -3.79
N LEU A 191 -19.70 21.06 -3.89
CA LEU A 191 -19.90 22.42 -4.39
C LEU A 191 -20.29 22.41 -5.88
N GLY A 192 -19.72 21.50 -6.68
CA GLY A 192 -20.10 21.32 -8.08
C GLY A 192 -21.56 20.86 -8.24
N VAL A 193 -21.97 19.86 -7.45
CA VAL A 193 -23.37 19.40 -7.42
C VAL A 193 -24.32 20.52 -7.00
N GLU A 194 -23.94 21.31 -5.99
CA GLU A 194 -24.72 22.45 -5.49
C GLU A 194 -24.92 23.54 -6.56
N GLU A 195 -23.85 23.97 -7.23
CA GLU A 195 -23.95 25.01 -8.26
C GLU A 195 -24.68 24.54 -9.52
N GLN A 196 -24.56 23.27 -9.89
CA GLN A 196 -25.34 22.69 -10.99
C GLN A 196 -26.84 22.68 -10.67
N PHE A 197 -27.23 22.38 -9.42
CA PHE A 197 -28.63 22.52 -9.00
C PHE A 197 -29.14 23.95 -9.19
N TYR A 198 -28.34 24.97 -8.90
CA TYR A 198 -28.73 26.38 -9.05
C TYR A 198 -28.86 26.87 -10.48
N ILE A 199 -28.30 26.15 -11.46
CA ILE A 199 -28.54 26.45 -12.87
C ILE A 199 -29.97 26.05 -13.25
N PHE A 200 -30.42 24.86 -12.84
CA PHE A 200 -31.72 24.32 -13.23
C PHE A 200 -32.88 24.78 -12.34
N TRP A 201 -32.63 24.93 -11.03
CA TRP A 201 -33.69 25.16 -10.05
C TRP A 201 -34.46 26.47 -10.24
N PRO A 202 -33.86 27.62 -10.59
CA PRO A 202 -34.61 28.85 -10.84
C PRO A 202 -35.59 28.75 -12.01
N CYS A 203 -35.25 27.99 -13.06
CA CYS A 203 -36.19 27.69 -14.16
C CYS A 203 -37.40 26.92 -13.64
N LEU A 204 -37.18 25.89 -12.82
CA LEU A 204 -38.26 25.14 -12.20
C LEU A 204 -39.11 26.05 -11.31
N VAL A 205 -38.49 26.87 -10.44
CA VAL A 205 -39.22 27.83 -9.58
C VAL A 205 -40.07 28.79 -10.41
N ALA A 206 -39.56 29.33 -11.51
CA ALA A 206 -40.30 30.22 -12.40
C ALA A 206 -41.51 29.53 -13.07
N LEU A 207 -41.44 28.22 -13.31
CA LEU A 207 -42.59 27.42 -13.75
C LEU A 207 -43.57 27.19 -12.60
N LEU A 208 -43.07 26.79 -11.42
CA LEU A 208 -43.87 26.47 -10.24
C LEU A 208 -44.71 27.65 -9.75
N THR A 209 -44.21 28.88 -9.86
CA THR A 209 -44.97 30.09 -9.49
C THR A 209 -46.12 30.42 -10.44
N ARG A 210 -46.20 29.78 -11.60
CA ARG A 210 -47.32 29.90 -12.55
C ARG A 210 -48.35 28.78 -12.41
N LEU A 211 -48.07 27.76 -11.63
CA LEU A 211 -48.96 26.61 -11.45
C LEU A 211 -49.87 26.81 -10.21
N PRO A 212 -51.08 26.22 -10.22
CA PRO A 212 -51.88 26.08 -9.00
C PRO A 212 -51.09 25.37 -7.90
N VAL A 213 -51.32 25.72 -6.63
CA VAL A 213 -50.56 25.18 -5.47
C VAL A 213 -50.47 23.65 -5.49
N ARG A 214 -51.58 22.96 -5.77
CA ARG A 214 -51.59 21.48 -5.86
C ARG A 214 -50.68 20.98 -6.98
N SER A 215 -50.79 21.54 -8.18
CA SER A 215 -49.97 21.16 -9.33
C SER A 215 -48.49 21.48 -9.11
N ALA A 216 -48.17 22.58 -8.45
CA ALA A 216 -46.79 22.94 -8.09
C ALA A 216 -46.18 21.98 -7.06
N ILE A 217 -46.96 21.53 -6.06
CA ILE A 217 -46.51 20.51 -5.10
C ILE A 217 -46.29 19.17 -5.81
N VAL A 218 -47.23 18.75 -6.66
CA VAL A 218 -47.11 17.50 -7.44
C VAL A 218 -45.88 17.54 -8.34
N ALA A 219 -45.66 18.63 -9.08
CA ALA A 219 -44.50 18.79 -9.94
C ALA A 219 -43.17 18.66 -9.17
N GLN A 220 -43.07 19.28 -7.99
CA GLN A 220 -41.89 19.12 -7.12
C GLN A 220 -41.73 17.68 -6.63
N CYS A 221 -42.82 17.04 -6.17
CA CYS A 221 -42.77 15.64 -5.74
C CYS A 221 -42.34 14.69 -6.86
N VAL A 222 -42.75 14.96 -8.10
CA VAL A 222 -42.32 14.20 -9.29
C VAL A 222 -40.82 14.39 -9.54
N VAL A 223 -40.30 15.63 -9.50
CA VAL A 223 -38.85 15.89 -9.64
C VAL A 223 -38.05 15.20 -8.55
N LEU A 224 -38.53 15.25 -7.30
CA LEU A 224 -37.93 14.55 -6.16
C LEU A 224 -37.91 13.04 -6.36
N ALA A 225 -39.05 12.45 -6.72
CA ALA A 225 -39.19 11.02 -6.93
C ALA A 225 -38.33 10.53 -8.09
N MET A 226 -38.22 11.29 -9.19
CA MET A 226 -37.34 10.96 -10.31
C MET A 226 -35.87 11.01 -9.89
N SER A 227 -35.44 12.06 -9.20
CA SER A 227 -34.05 12.19 -8.73
C SER A 227 -33.68 11.10 -7.72
N PHE A 228 -34.59 10.77 -6.80
CA PHE A 228 -34.41 9.65 -5.87
C PHE A 228 -34.44 8.30 -6.60
N GLY A 229 -35.25 8.15 -7.64
CA GLY A 229 -35.26 6.98 -8.52
C GLY A 229 -33.92 6.78 -9.23
N PHE A 230 -33.30 7.84 -9.76
CA PHE A 230 -31.95 7.79 -10.33
C PHE A 230 -30.88 7.39 -9.31
N ASN A 231 -30.98 7.91 -8.08
CA ASN A 231 -30.12 7.49 -6.97
C ASN A 231 -30.18 5.98 -6.76
N LEU A 232 -31.38 5.41 -6.64
CA LEU A 232 -31.55 3.97 -6.44
C LEU A 232 -31.13 3.14 -7.66
N ALA A 233 -31.43 3.62 -8.88
CA ALA A 233 -31.11 2.89 -10.11
C ALA A 233 -29.60 2.82 -10.39
N LEU A 234 -28.84 3.81 -9.95
CA LEU A 234 -27.39 3.88 -10.12
C LEU A 234 -26.61 3.44 -8.86
N LEU A 235 -27.30 2.92 -7.85
CA LEU A 235 -26.68 2.32 -6.66
C LEU A 235 -26.06 0.97 -7.04
N GLY A 236 -24.79 0.75 -6.70
CA GLY A 236 -24.05 -0.46 -7.08
C GLY A 236 -23.78 -0.63 -8.59
N TYR A 237 -23.98 0.40 -9.41
CA TYR A 237 -23.70 0.33 -10.84
C TYR A 237 -22.18 0.17 -11.10
N ASN A 238 -21.80 -0.83 -11.92
CA ASN A 238 -20.40 -1.25 -12.13
C ASN A 238 -19.66 -1.54 -10.81
N ASP A 239 -20.30 -2.29 -9.91
CA ASP A 239 -19.77 -2.71 -8.60
C ASP A 239 -19.30 -1.54 -7.70
N SER A 240 -19.81 -0.33 -7.94
CA SER A 240 -19.42 0.89 -7.23
C SER A 240 -20.61 1.81 -7.01
N ASN A 241 -20.61 2.53 -5.88
CA ASN A 241 -21.61 3.57 -5.61
C ASN A 241 -21.26 4.93 -6.23
N LYS A 242 -20.16 5.05 -7.01
CA LYS A 242 -19.63 6.34 -7.49
C LYS A 242 -20.65 7.18 -8.27
N TYR A 243 -21.46 6.56 -9.11
CA TYR A 243 -22.45 7.26 -9.94
C TYR A 243 -23.60 7.79 -9.07
N SER A 244 -24.15 6.96 -8.17
CA SER A 244 -25.14 7.42 -7.18
C SER A 244 -24.58 8.53 -6.28
N PHE A 245 -23.27 8.52 -6.02
CA PHE A 245 -22.62 9.46 -5.13
C PHE A 245 -22.34 10.83 -5.78
N TYR A 246 -21.81 10.87 -6.99
CA TYR A 246 -21.35 12.12 -7.65
C TYR A 246 -22.30 12.70 -8.69
N PHE A 247 -23.19 11.88 -9.26
CA PHE A 247 -24.04 12.34 -10.34
C PHE A 247 -25.12 13.30 -9.82
N PRO A 248 -25.28 14.51 -10.37
CA PRO A 248 -26.18 15.53 -9.82
C PRO A 248 -27.63 15.07 -9.74
N LEU A 249 -28.11 14.33 -10.76
CA LEU A 249 -29.49 13.83 -10.80
C LEU A 249 -29.79 12.82 -9.69
N CYS A 250 -28.78 12.15 -9.13
CA CYS A 250 -28.93 11.28 -7.95
C CYS A 250 -29.02 12.06 -6.63
N ARG A 251 -28.59 13.33 -6.62
CA ARG A 251 -28.43 14.15 -5.40
C ARG A 251 -29.43 15.29 -5.29
N PHE A 252 -30.00 15.74 -6.41
CA PHE A 252 -30.91 16.88 -6.47
C PHE A 252 -32.15 16.73 -5.57
N TRP A 253 -32.61 15.51 -5.29
CA TRP A 253 -33.75 15.29 -4.40
C TRP A 253 -33.51 15.85 -2.98
N GLN A 254 -32.28 15.83 -2.49
CA GLN A 254 -31.95 16.30 -1.13
C GLN A 254 -32.12 17.82 -1.02
N MET A 255 -31.59 18.55 -2.00
CA MET A 255 -31.82 19.99 -2.15
C MET A 255 -33.28 20.30 -2.46
N GLY A 256 -33.92 19.51 -3.30
CA GLY A 256 -35.33 19.66 -3.65
C GLY A 256 -36.25 19.52 -2.43
N VAL A 257 -35.94 18.68 -1.44
CA VAL A 257 -36.72 18.54 -0.19
C VAL A 257 -36.71 19.86 0.57
N GLY A 258 -35.53 20.50 0.68
CA GLY A 258 -35.42 21.86 1.21
C GLY A 258 -36.24 22.87 0.41
N GLY A 259 -36.22 22.76 -0.92
CA GLY A 259 -37.02 23.63 -1.79
C GLY A 259 -38.53 23.47 -1.65
N LEU A 260 -39.01 22.23 -1.50
CA LEU A 260 -40.41 21.94 -1.22
C LEU A 260 -40.84 22.53 0.13
N LEU A 261 -40.01 22.40 1.16
CA LEU A 261 -40.27 23.04 2.46
C LEU A 261 -40.36 24.56 2.35
N ALA A 262 -39.46 25.18 1.58
CA ALA A 262 -39.51 26.62 1.33
C ALA A 262 -40.80 27.03 0.61
N TYR A 263 -41.26 26.25 -0.38
CA TYR A 263 -42.53 26.50 -1.08
C TYR A 263 -43.74 26.37 -0.15
N MET A 264 -43.78 25.35 0.70
CA MET A 264 -44.85 25.15 1.68
C MET A 264 -44.93 26.30 2.68
N ASN A 265 -43.78 26.81 3.15
CA ASN A 265 -43.73 27.96 4.03
C ASN A 265 -44.16 29.26 3.33
N HIS A 266 -43.76 29.44 2.06
CA HIS A 266 -44.13 30.61 1.26
C HIS A 266 -45.63 30.65 0.90
N SER A 267 -46.20 29.51 0.49
CA SER A 267 -47.61 29.42 0.08
C SER A 267 -48.58 29.67 1.25
N ARG A 268 -48.26 29.21 2.47
CA ARG A 268 -49.00 29.56 3.69
C ARG A 268 -49.03 31.07 3.93
N PHE A 269 -47.89 31.73 3.78
CA PHE A 269 -47.76 33.18 3.93
C PHE A 269 -48.57 33.95 2.87
N SER A 270 -48.55 33.51 1.61
CA SER A 270 -49.32 34.15 0.53
C SER A 270 -50.84 33.99 0.70
N GLN A 271 -51.30 32.88 1.29
CA GLN A 271 -52.72 32.64 1.56
C GLN A 271 -53.25 33.57 2.66
N GLU A 272 -52.43 33.83 3.69
CA GLU A 272 -52.75 34.71 4.82
C GLU A 272 -52.85 36.19 4.39
N TYR A 273 -52.05 36.64 3.42
CA TYR A 273 -52.14 38.00 2.84
C TYR A 273 -53.31 38.20 1.87
N THR A 274 -53.88 37.12 1.29
CA THR A 274 -55.00 37.23 0.33
C THR A 274 -56.36 37.29 1.05
N THR A 275 -56.43 36.90 2.32
CA THR A 275 -57.64 37.02 3.16
C THR A 275 -57.67 38.34 3.94
N LEU A 276 -57.60 39.47 3.24
CA LEU A 276 -58.08 40.76 3.76
C LEU A 276 -59.59 40.87 3.49
N ALA A 277 -60.38 40.00 4.11
CA ALA A 277 -61.81 40.22 4.30
C ALA A 277 -62.02 40.44 5.80
N PRO A 278 -62.74 41.50 6.23
CA PRO A 278 -62.96 41.76 7.64
C PRO A 278 -63.81 40.63 8.20
N ARG A 279 -63.24 39.85 9.12
CA ARG A 279 -64.00 38.85 9.87
C ARG A 279 -63.86 39.18 11.33
N GLU A 280 -64.79 40.00 11.79
CA GLU A 280 -65.16 40.06 13.21
C GLU A 280 -65.50 38.64 13.69
N GLU A 281 -65.06 38.35 14.92
CA GLU A 281 -65.49 37.22 15.75
C GLU A 281 -65.25 35.80 15.18
N THR A 282 -64.03 35.29 15.24
CA THR A 282 -63.80 33.84 15.49
C THR A 282 -62.40 33.53 16.04
N GLU A 283 -62.00 34.19 17.14
CA GLU A 283 -60.68 33.96 17.77
C GLU A 283 -60.51 32.59 18.44
N GLU A 284 -61.56 31.76 18.58
CA GLU A 284 -61.48 30.54 19.40
C GLU A 284 -61.44 29.20 18.65
N ILE A 285 -61.57 29.17 17.32
CA ILE A 285 -61.72 27.90 16.57
C ILE A 285 -60.56 27.61 15.60
N GLN A 286 -59.75 28.61 15.23
CA GLN A 286 -58.67 28.44 14.24
C GLN A 286 -57.31 28.00 14.82
N ALA A 287 -57.22 27.77 16.14
CA ALA A 287 -56.07 27.14 16.79
C ALA A 287 -56.07 25.59 16.68
N LYS A 288 -57.13 25.00 16.12
CA LYS A 288 -57.37 23.53 16.15
C LYS A 288 -57.16 22.81 14.82
N GLN A 289 -56.63 23.48 13.80
CA GLN A 289 -56.65 22.97 12.42
C GLN A 289 -55.29 22.94 11.69
N SER A 290 -54.20 22.60 12.40
CA SER A 290 -52.96 22.10 11.77
C SER A 290 -52.62 20.71 12.28
N SER A 291 -53.48 19.76 11.91
CA SER A 291 -53.26 18.33 12.06
C SER A 291 -52.08 17.85 11.21
N PHE A 292 -50.87 17.97 11.78
CA PHE A 292 -49.78 17.02 11.59
C PHE A 292 -49.19 16.71 12.98
N ILE A 293 -48.94 15.43 13.28
CA ILE A 293 -49.24 14.75 14.55
C ILE A 293 -48.29 15.06 15.75
N LEU A 294 -47.36 16.01 15.66
CA LEU A 294 -46.38 16.30 16.71
C LEU A 294 -46.20 17.81 16.90
N GLY A 295 -46.19 18.29 18.16
CA GLY A 295 -45.87 19.69 18.44
C GLY A 295 -44.46 20.09 17.94
N PRO A 296 -44.14 21.39 17.78
CA PRO A 296 -42.87 21.86 17.22
C PRO A 296 -41.63 21.21 17.88
N SER A 297 -41.61 21.14 19.21
CA SER A 297 -40.52 20.50 19.96
C SER A 297 -40.41 19.00 19.67
N ALA A 298 -41.52 18.29 19.54
CA ALA A 298 -41.50 16.85 19.28
C ALA A 298 -41.06 16.55 17.84
N THR A 299 -41.45 17.39 16.87
CA THR A 299 -40.94 17.32 15.49
C THR A 299 -39.43 17.56 15.43
N SER A 300 -38.94 18.55 16.17
CA SER A 300 -37.51 18.86 16.26
C SER A 300 -36.70 17.70 16.87
N TRP A 301 -37.18 17.10 17.98
CA TRP A 301 -36.54 15.92 18.56
C TRP A 301 -36.57 14.70 17.64
N PHE A 302 -37.67 14.50 16.90
CA PHE A 302 -37.75 13.42 15.92
C PHE A 302 -36.75 13.63 14.78
N GLY A 303 -36.64 14.84 14.25
CA GLY A 303 -35.62 15.19 13.25
C GLY A 303 -34.19 14.99 13.76
N LEU A 304 -33.91 15.40 15.00
CA LEU A 304 -32.61 15.15 15.63
C LEU A 304 -32.34 13.65 15.79
N SER A 305 -33.32 12.87 16.22
CA SER A 305 -33.15 11.42 16.41
C SER A 305 -32.77 10.71 15.12
N TRP A 306 -33.28 11.15 13.97
CA TRP A 306 -32.92 10.62 12.66
C TRP A 306 -31.49 10.95 12.26
N ILE A 307 -31.03 12.18 12.55
CA ILE A 307 -29.63 12.56 12.32
C ILE A 307 -28.71 11.75 13.24
N VAL A 308 -29.04 11.62 14.53
CA VAL A 308 -28.25 10.83 15.48
C VAL A 308 -28.21 9.37 15.07
N LEU A 309 -29.33 8.80 14.62
CA LEU A 309 -29.39 7.43 14.11
C LEU A 309 -28.49 7.25 12.88
N ALA A 310 -28.49 8.21 11.95
CA ALA A 310 -27.60 8.20 10.80
C ALA A 310 -26.12 8.24 11.22
N ILE A 311 -25.76 9.08 12.20
CA ILE A 311 -24.40 9.14 12.75
C ILE A 311 -24.02 7.85 13.48
N ALA A 312 -24.98 7.14 14.07
CA ALA A 312 -24.70 5.92 14.84
C ALA A 312 -24.63 4.65 13.97
N CYS A 313 -25.34 4.61 12.84
CA CYS A 313 -25.56 3.37 12.08
C CYS A 313 -24.89 3.33 10.70
N LEU A 314 -24.39 4.46 10.19
CA LEU A 314 -23.81 4.53 8.84
C LEU A 314 -22.28 4.52 8.90
N ASP A 315 -21.65 4.05 7.83
CA ASP A 315 -20.20 4.06 7.66
C ASP A 315 -19.85 4.08 6.16
N GLU A 316 -18.56 4.01 5.82
CA GLU A 316 -18.09 3.99 4.43
C GLU A 316 -18.52 2.72 3.65
N GLN A 317 -18.90 1.64 4.35
CA GLN A 317 -19.32 0.36 3.72
C GLN A 317 -20.82 0.34 3.43
N SER A 318 -21.59 1.23 4.04
CA SER A 318 -23.01 1.38 3.81
C SER A 318 -23.30 1.70 2.33
N ALA A 319 -24.36 1.13 1.77
CA ALA A 319 -24.80 1.40 0.40
C ALA A 319 -25.34 2.84 0.25
N PHE A 320 -24.42 3.80 0.26
CA PHE A 320 -24.68 5.23 0.41
C PHE A 320 -24.43 5.98 -0.92
N PRO A 321 -25.31 6.93 -1.31
CA PRO A 321 -26.48 7.44 -0.58
C PRO A 321 -27.65 6.47 -0.46
N GLY A 322 -28.16 5.93 -1.56
CA GLY A 322 -29.24 4.94 -1.55
C GLY A 322 -30.44 5.34 -0.67
N PHE A 323 -31.01 4.37 0.05
CA PHE A 323 -32.06 4.62 1.06
C PHE A 323 -31.51 5.28 2.32
N TRP A 324 -30.25 5.05 2.67
CA TRP A 324 -29.63 5.53 3.90
C TRP A 324 -29.58 7.06 3.98
N ALA A 325 -29.44 7.73 2.84
CA ALA A 325 -29.49 9.18 2.73
C ALA A 325 -30.85 9.80 3.11
N LEU A 326 -31.94 9.01 3.24
CA LEU A 326 -33.22 9.50 3.76
C LEU A 326 -33.10 9.98 5.20
N LEU A 327 -32.27 9.33 6.03
CA LEU A 327 -32.11 9.66 7.44
C LEU A 327 -31.60 11.10 7.65
N PRO A 328 -30.41 11.50 7.14
CA PRO A 328 -29.92 12.87 7.29
C PRO A 328 -30.80 13.89 6.55
N THR A 329 -31.35 13.52 5.39
CA THR A 329 -32.15 14.44 4.56
C THR A 329 -33.48 14.78 5.24
N LEU A 330 -34.25 13.78 5.66
CA LEU A 330 -35.54 13.99 6.32
C LEU A 330 -35.34 14.50 7.76
N GLY A 331 -34.29 14.08 8.46
CA GLY A 331 -33.94 14.62 9.77
C GLY A 331 -33.70 16.13 9.74
N ALA A 332 -32.90 16.60 8.77
CA ALA A 332 -32.66 18.03 8.55
C ALA A 332 -33.94 18.78 8.14
N ALA A 333 -34.75 18.18 7.25
CA ALA A 333 -36.03 18.72 6.81
C ALA A 333 -37.00 18.93 7.99
N LEU A 334 -37.10 17.95 8.89
CA LEU A 334 -37.92 18.02 10.10
C LEU A 334 -37.43 19.10 11.08
N LEU A 335 -36.12 19.25 11.26
CA LEU A 335 -35.56 20.32 12.08
C LEU A 335 -35.88 21.72 11.51
N ILE A 336 -35.80 21.90 10.19
CA ILE A 336 -36.19 23.17 9.55
C ILE A 336 -37.71 23.41 9.70
N HIS A 337 -38.52 22.37 9.48
CA HIS A 337 -39.98 22.41 9.55
C HIS A 337 -40.50 22.73 10.96
N ALA A 338 -39.84 22.22 12.00
CA ALA A 338 -40.19 22.47 13.40
C ALA A 338 -40.17 23.97 13.78
N GLY A 339 -39.43 24.79 13.02
CA GLY A 339 -39.38 26.23 13.21
C GLY A 339 -38.42 26.68 14.33
N PRO A 340 -38.17 27.99 14.44
CA PRO A 340 -37.17 28.52 15.37
C PRO A 340 -37.62 28.49 16.84
N THR A 341 -38.91 28.28 17.09
CA THR A 341 -39.51 28.25 18.44
C THR A 341 -39.50 26.86 19.09
N ALA A 342 -39.16 25.81 18.35
CA ALA A 342 -38.96 24.48 18.91
C ALA A 342 -37.81 24.51 19.94
N TRP A 343 -37.97 23.82 21.07
CA TRP A 343 -37.03 23.96 22.20
C TRP A 343 -35.57 23.69 21.82
N PHE A 344 -35.30 22.60 21.10
CA PHE A 344 -33.93 22.25 20.68
C PHE A 344 -33.37 23.27 19.69
N ASN A 345 -34.16 23.70 18.70
CA ASN A 345 -33.77 24.73 17.75
C ASN A 345 -33.46 26.06 18.45
N GLN A 346 -34.28 26.46 19.43
CA GLN A 346 -34.13 27.72 20.15
C GLN A 346 -32.95 27.70 21.14
N ARG A 347 -32.74 26.59 21.87
CA ARG A 347 -31.76 26.51 22.95
C ARG A 347 -30.38 26.04 22.48
N VAL A 348 -30.33 25.15 21.50
CA VAL A 348 -29.08 24.52 21.02
C VAL A 348 -28.65 25.13 19.70
N LEU A 349 -29.49 25.04 18.65
CA LEU A 349 -29.10 25.52 17.32
C LEU A 349 -28.99 27.06 17.27
N SER A 350 -29.83 27.78 18.00
CA SER A 350 -29.77 29.25 18.04
C SER A 350 -28.77 29.81 19.06
N ASN A 351 -27.98 28.95 19.72
CA ASN A 351 -26.92 29.40 20.62
C ASN A 351 -25.84 30.18 19.84
N SER A 352 -25.27 31.22 20.45
CA SER A 352 -24.24 32.07 19.83
C SER A 352 -23.07 31.29 19.24
N TRP A 353 -22.59 30.22 19.91
CA TRP A 353 -21.50 29.38 19.40
C TRP A 353 -21.92 28.55 18.19
N ALA A 354 -23.11 27.95 18.24
CA ALA A 354 -23.66 27.18 17.13
C ALA A 354 -23.83 28.04 15.88
N VAL A 355 -24.43 29.23 16.05
CA VAL A 355 -24.60 30.22 15.00
C VAL A 355 -23.25 30.70 14.47
N PHE A 356 -22.27 30.95 15.34
CA PHE A 356 -20.95 31.42 14.94
C PHE A 356 -20.23 30.40 14.05
N ILE A 357 -20.12 29.14 14.50
CA ILE A 357 -19.54 28.05 13.70
C ILE A 357 -20.33 27.87 12.39
N GLY A 358 -21.66 27.96 12.47
CA GLY A 358 -22.56 27.93 11.34
C GLY A 358 -22.28 28.99 10.28
N LYS A 359 -21.95 30.22 10.69
CA LYS A 359 -21.63 31.34 9.81
C LYS A 359 -20.30 31.15 9.07
N ILE A 360 -19.30 30.57 9.73
CA ILE A 360 -17.98 30.29 9.12
C ILE A 360 -17.91 28.93 8.42
N SER A 361 -18.96 28.11 8.51
CA SER A 361 -18.98 26.71 8.05
C SER A 361 -18.51 26.51 6.60
N TYR A 362 -18.82 27.44 5.70
CA TYR A 362 -18.36 27.40 4.31
C TYR A 362 -16.83 27.51 4.20
N ALA A 363 -16.24 28.51 4.87
CA ALA A 363 -14.80 28.70 4.86
C ALA A 363 -14.08 27.52 5.55
N LEU A 364 -14.66 27.03 6.63
CA LEU A 364 -14.15 25.90 7.39
C LEU A 364 -14.16 24.61 6.57
N TYR A 365 -15.24 24.38 5.82
CA TYR A 365 -15.35 23.26 4.89
C TYR A 365 -14.34 23.35 3.74
N LEU A 366 -13.95 24.54 3.29
CA LEU A 366 -12.91 24.65 2.25
C LEU A 366 -11.49 24.45 2.80
N TRP A 367 -11.18 24.99 3.98
CA TRP A 367 -9.81 24.93 4.53
C TRP A 367 -9.43 23.56 5.09
N HIS A 368 -10.38 22.83 5.69
CA HIS A 368 -10.02 21.63 6.45
C HIS A 368 -9.37 20.54 5.60
N TRP A 369 -9.88 20.30 4.39
CA TRP A 369 -9.49 19.15 3.59
C TRP A 369 -8.06 19.29 3.01
N PRO A 370 -7.68 20.37 2.32
CA PRO A 370 -6.31 20.55 1.85
C PRO A 370 -5.28 20.47 2.99
N LEU A 371 -5.57 21.08 4.14
CA LEU A 371 -4.66 21.06 5.29
C LEU A 371 -4.46 19.65 5.85
N LEU A 372 -5.54 18.89 6.01
CA LEU A 372 -5.47 17.49 6.46
C LEU A 372 -4.71 16.62 5.46
N VAL A 373 -4.96 16.80 4.16
CA VAL A 373 -4.29 16.04 3.10
C VAL A 373 -2.79 16.34 3.07
N PHE A 374 -2.37 17.61 3.06
CA PHE A 374 -0.94 17.95 3.07
C PHE A 374 -0.22 17.46 4.33
N ALA A 375 -0.86 17.53 5.50
CA ALA A 375 -0.27 17.01 6.74
C ALA A 375 -0.09 15.48 6.70
N LYS A 376 -1.07 14.73 6.16
CA LYS A 376 -0.97 13.28 5.96
C LYS A 376 0.07 12.92 4.89
N LEU A 377 0.11 13.62 3.76
CA LEU A 377 1.09 13.39 2.69
C LEU A 377 2.53 13.68 3.15
N ARG A 378 2.74 14.73 3.96
CA ARG A 378 4.06 15.07 4.47
C ARG A 378 4.54 14.12 5.57
N TYR A 379 3.63 13.65 6.41
CA TYR A 379 3.90 12.70 7.49
C TYR A 379 2.85 11.58 7.48
N PRO A 380 3.04 10.53 6.66
CA PRO A 380 2.08 9.44 6.51
C PRO A 380 1.87 8.67 7.80
N ASN A 381 2.95 8.35 8.51
CA ASN A 381 2.90 7.64 9.79
C ASN A 381 2.40 8.56 10.93
N PRO A 382 1.28 8.23 11.60
CA PRO A 382 0.76 9.01 12.73
C PRO A 382 1.74 9.15 13.91
N ASP A 383 2.57 8.14 14.17
CA ASP A 383 3.46 8.08 15.34
C ASP A 383 4.63 9.08 15.23
N PHE A 384 5.05 9.37 14.01
CA PHE A 384 6.13 10.32 13.72
C PHE A 384 5.61 11.70 13.27
N ARG A 385 4.29 11.87 13.19
CA ARG A 385 3.70 13.15 12.77
C ARG A 385 3.93 14.19 13.87
N PRO A 386 4.63 15.29 13.60
CA PRO A 386 4.84 16.34 14.59
C PRO A 386 3.52 16.86 15.13
N SER A 387 3.49 17.22 16.41
CA SER A 387 2.26 17.66 17.10
C SER A 387 1.56 18.81 16.38
N TYR A 388 2.31 19.75 15.79
CA TYR A 388 1.76 20.88 15.03
C TYR A 388 1.11 20.48 13.69
N MET A 389 1.39 19.29 13.17
CA MET A 389 0.73 18.70 11.99
C MET A 389 -0.30 17.63 12.35
N ALA A 390 -0.57 17.38 13.63
CA ALA A 390 -1.62 16.45 14.02
C ALA A 390 -2.99 16.88 13.44
N PRO A 391 -3.91 15.94 13.11
CA PRO A 391 -5.20 16.26 12.49
C PRO A 391 -6.00 17.33 13.25
N LEU A 392 -5.98 17.28 14.60
CA LEU A 392 -6.64 18.29 15.43
C LEU A 392 -6.03 19.68 15.24
N MET A 393 -4.70 19.80 15.13
CA MET A 393 -4.05 21.09 14.91
C MET A 393 -4.34 21.63 13.51
N MET A 394 -4.51 20.77 12.51
CA MET A 394 -4.96 21.17 11.18
C MET A 394 -6.41 21.68 11.20
N LEU A 395 -7.30 21.07 11.99
CA LEU A 395 -8.66 21.59 12.19
C LEU A 395 -8.66 22.94 12.92
N VAL A 396 -7.80 23.12 13.93
CA VAL A 396 -7.63 24.41 14.62
C VAL A 396 -7.12 25.47 13.65
N LEU A 397 -6.12 25.13 12.81
CA LEU A 397 -5.62 26.03 11.78
C LEU A 397 -6.72 26.38 10.77
N ALA A 398 -7.50 25.40 10.30
CA ALA A 398 -8.63 25.63 9.42
C ALA A 398 -9.67 26.58 10.05
N PHE A 399 -9.98 26.40 11.33
CA PHE A 399 -10.86 27.29 12.09
C PHE A 399 -10.32 28.72 12.15
N LEU A 400 -9.04 28.90 12.49
CA LEU A 400 -8.39 30.21 12.55
C LEU A 400 -8.38 30.91 11.17
N LEU A 401 -8.03 30.19 10.11
CA LEU A 401 -8.04 30.72 8.73
C LEU A 401 -9.46 31.10 8.28
N SER A 402 -10.47 30.38 8.76
CA SER A 402 -11.88 30.66 8.46
C SER A 402 -12.42 31.94 9.10
N LEU A 403 -11.71 32.51 10.08
CA LEU A 403 -12.06 33.81 10.67
C LEU A 403 -11.65 34.99 9.78
N SER A 404 -10.72 34.77 8.85
CA SER A 404 -10.20 35.84 7.99
C SER A 404 -11.21 36.18 6.87
N SER A 405 -11.62 37.44 6.81
CA SER A 405 -12.51 37.95 5.77
C SER A 405 -11.71 38.73 4.74
N TRP A 406 -11.56 38.19 3.53
CA TRP A 406 -10.80 38.83 2.44
C TRP A 406 -11.77 39.33 1.37
N ILE A 407 -11.65 40.62 1.03
CA ILE A 407 -12.31 41.19 -0.14
C ILE A 407 -11.28 41.17 -1.26
N VAL A 408 -11.46 40.29 -2.23
CA VAL A 408 -10.62 40.23 -3.43
C VAL A 408 -11.31 41.05 -4.53
N PRO A 409 -10.74 42.19 -4.98
CA PRO A 409 -11.21 42.86 -6.19
C PRO A 409 -11.07 41.94 -7.41
N GLY A 410 -12.00 42.00 -8.37
CA GLY A 410 -11.87 41.26 -9.63
C GLY A 410 -12.11 39.75 -9.53
N LEU A 411 -13.05 39.30 -8.68
CA LEU A 411 -13.37 37.88 -8.41
C LEU A 411 -13.48 36.98 -9.66
N LEU A 412 -14.17 37.46 -10.71
CA LEU A 412 -14.32 36.71 -11.97
C LEU A 412 -12.99 36.56 -12.71
N GLY A 413 -12.19 37.64 -12.77
CA GLY A 413 -10.84 37.59 -13.33
C GLY A 413 -9.94 36.64 -12.54
N GLY A 414 -10.02 36.65 -11.21
CA GLY A 414 -9.28 35.72 -10.35
C GLY A 414 -9.59 34.25 -10.64
N MET A 415 -10.87 33.89 -10.81
CA MET A 415 -11.27 32.52 -11.14
C MET A 415 -10.77 32.10 -12.53
N LEU A 416 -10.89 33.00 -13.52
CA LEU A 416 -10.37 32.75 -14.86
C LEU A 416 -8.85 32.55 -14.84
N SER A 417 -8.12 33.37 -14.09
CA SER A 417 -6.67 33.25 -13.93
C SER A 417 -6.27 31.91 -13.29
N LEU A 418 -6.97 31.46 -12.23
CA LEU A 418 -6.69 30.16 -11.62
C LEU A 418 -7.05 28.98 -12.54
N SER A 419 -8.10 29.12 -13.35
CA SER A 419 -8.46 28.13 -14.37
C SER A 419 -7.36 28.02 -15.44
N MET A 420 -6.91 29.14 -16.01
CA MET A 420 -5.79 29.16 -16.96
C MET A 420 -4.49 28.62 -16.33
N LEU A 421 -4.20 29.00 -15.08
CA LEU A 421 -3.05 28.50 -14.33
C LEU A 421 -3.13 26.99 -14.12
N SER A 422 -4.29 26.47 -13.72
CA SER A 422 -4.49 25.02 -13.55
C SER A 422 -4.29 24.26 -14.86
N ALA A 423 -4.78 24.78 -15.99
CA ALA A 423 -4.55 24.18 -17.30
C ALA A 423 -3.05 24.21 -17.68
N ALA A 424 -2.33 25.29 -17.37
CA ALA A 424 -0.88 25.35 -17.59
C ALA A 424 -0.13 24.33 -16.74
N VAL A 425 -0.50 24.17 -15.46
CA VAL A 425 0.07 23.16 -14.56
C VAL A 425 -0.25 21.74 -15.05
N MET A 426 -1.44 21.50 -15.60
CA MET A 426 -1.79 20.19 -16.18
C MET A 426 -0.92 19.82 -17.39
N ILE A 427 -0.58 20.79 -18.23
CA ILE A 427 0.24 20.59 -19.44
C ILE A 427 1.72 20.42 -19.10
N SER A 428 2.21 21.13 -18.08
CA SER A 428 3.64 21.14 -17.73
C SER A 428 3.87 21.09 -16.22
N PRO A 429 3.44 20.02 -15.52
CA PRO A 429 3.48 19.95 -14.05
C PRO A 429 4.91 20.07 -13.49
N ASP A 430 5.92 19.55 -14.20
CA ASP A 430 7.33 19.65 -13.82
C ASP A 430 7.77 21.11 -13.63
N THR A 431 7.32 22.02 -14.50
CA THR A 431 7.66 23.45 -14.48
C THR A 431 7.07 24.18 -13.28
N PHE A 432 6.07 23.60 -12.62
CA PHE A 432 5.42 24.19 -11.44
C PHE A 432 5.75 23.44 -10.15
N SER A 433 6.11 22.16 -10.21
CA SER A 433 6.54 21.40 -9.04
C SER A 433 7.98 21.79 -8.68
N TYR A 434 8.14 22.55 -7.59
CA TYR A 434 9.44 22.80 -6.98
C TYR A 434 10.09 21.51 -6.50
N ALA A 435 9.31 20.56 -5.98
CA ALA A 435 9.81 19.24 -5.62
C ALA A 435 10.42 18.53 -6.85
N GLN A 436 9.73 18.54 -8.00
CA GLN A 436 10.26 17.98 -9.25
C GLN A 436 11.43 18.79 -9.82
N GLN A 437 11.38 20.12 -9.78
CA GLN A 437 12.50 20.97 -10.22
C GLN A 437 13.72 20.84 -9.34
N ALA A 438 13.56 20.63 -8.04
CA ALA A 438 14.66 20.33 -7.15
C ALA A 438 15.26 18.95 -7.48
N LEU A 439 14.45 17.99 -7.94
CA LEU A 439 14.94 16.72 -8.49
C LEU A 439 15.66 16.92 -9.84
N ASN A 440 15.06 17.66 -10.78
CA ASN A 440 15.56 17.88 -12.15
C ASN A 440 16.76 18.83 -12.22
N GLY A 441 16.74 19.93 -11.45
CA GLY A 441 17.77 20.97 -11.40
C GLY A 441 19.07 20.48 -10.73
N ARG A 442 18.97 19.48 -9.88
CA ARG A 442 20.13 18.73 -9.40
C ARG A 442 20.71 17.78 -10.45
N GLY A 443 19.95 17.44 -11.50
CA GLY A 443 20.44 16.76 -12.71
C GLY A 443 21.03 17.70 -13.78
N ASN A 444 20.96 19.03 -13.60
CA ASN A 444 21.43 20.04 -14.56
C ASN A 444 22.68 20.81 -14.09
N MET A 445 23.36 20.41 -13.00
CA MET A 445 24.73 20.87 -12.74
C MET A 445 25.67 20.26 -13.80
N GLY A 446 26.28 21.13 -14.61
CA GLY A 446 26.76 20.81 -15.95
C GLY A 446 27.84 19.71 -16.10
N PRO A 447 27.99 19.20 -17.34
CA PRO A 447 28.90 18.13 -17.67
C PRO A 447 30.34 18.64 -17.72
N SER A 448 31.20 18.18 -16.81
CA SER A 448 32.61 18.04 -17.13
C SER A 448 32.80 16.71 -17.89
N SER A 449 33.44 16.84 -19.04
CA SER A 449 33.84 15.81 -20.02
C SER A 449 32.78 15.36 -21.03
N SER A 450 33.19 15.49 -22.30
CA SER A 450 32.58 14.93 -23.49
C SER A 450 32.12 13.49 -23.27
N PHE A 451 30.83 13.24 -23.51
CA PHE A 451 30.28 11.89 -23.58
C PHE A 451 30.92 11.12 -24.74
N SER A 452 31.91 10.29 -24.42
CA SER A 452 32.15 9.08 -25.20
C SER A 452 31.07 8.09 -24.78
N LYS A 453 30.18 7.73 -25.70
CA LYS A 453 29.25 6.60 -25.52
C LYS A 453 30.09 5.33 -25.45
N SER A 454 30.57 4.95 -24.27
CA SER A 454 31.22 3.65 -24.08
C SER A 454 30.20 2.62 -23.61
N THR A 455 30.39 1.39 -24.07
CA THR A 455 29.97 0.20 -23.33
C THR A 455 30.65 0.25 -21.94
N LEU A 456 30.11 -0.44 -20.94
CA LEU A 456 30.68 -0.50 -19.59
C LEU A 456 32.05 -1.22 -19.61
N GLU A 457 33.07 -0.59 -20.20
CA GLU A 457 34.46 -1.02 -20.19
C GLU A 457 35.14 -0.34 -19.00
N LEU A 458 35.68 -1.15 -18.09
CA LEU A 458 36.47 -0.66 -16.96
C LEU A 458 37.60 0.25 -17.49
N PRO A 459 37.77 1.48 -16.97
CA PRO A 459 38.87 2.34 -17.38
C PRO A 459 40.22 1.63 -17.20
N ALA A 460 41.15 1.81 -18.15
CA ALA A 460 42.47 1.17 -18.11
C ALA A 460 43.35 1.59 -16.90
N GLU A 461 43.00 2.69 -16.23
CA GLU A 461 43.60 3.13 -14.95
C GLU A 461 42.52 3.51 -13.94
N GLU A 462 42.60 2.96 -12.74
CA GLU A 462 41.76 3.35 -11.60
C GLU A 462 42.04 4.81 -11.22
N ALA A 463 40.98 5.63 -11.19
CA ALA A 463 41.07 7.03 -10.80
C ALA A 463 41.35 7.15 -9.30
N ASN A 464 42.63 7.22 -8.92
CA ASN A 464 43.06 7.38 -7.53
C ASN A 464 43.50 8.83 -7.27
N MET A 465 42.92 9.45 -6.25
CA MET A 465 43.15 10.86 -5.95
C MET A 465 44.57 11.15 -5.42
N SER A 466 45.16 10.23 -4.64
CA SER A 466 46.51 10.38 -4.09
C SER A 466 47.62 10.34 -5.15
N ARG A 467 47.32 9.91 -6.39
CA ARG A 467 48.27 10.00 -7.52
C ARG A 467 48.44 11.45 -8.04
N LEU A 468 47.55 12.37 -7.67
CA LEU A 468 47.57 13.75 -8.13
C LEU A 468 48.56 14.57 -7.28
N GLY A 469 49.84 14.58 -7.67
CA GLY A 469 50.99 15.04 -6.87
C GLY A 469 51.04 16.51 -6.39
N ASN A 470 49.96 17.29 -6.49
CA ASN A 470 49.87 18.64 -5.90
C ASN A 470 48.56 18.82 -5.12
N VAL A 471 48.66 18.81 -3.80
CA VAL A 471 47.54 19.07 -2.88
C VAL A 471 47.55 20.53 -2.46
N ARG A 472 46.40 21.23 -2.62
CA ARG A 472 46.22 22.59 -2.11
C ARG A 472 45.68 22.56 -0.69
N ASN A 473 46.01 23.57 0.11
CA ASN A 473 45.36 23.75 1.40
C ASN A 473 43.86 24.06 1.21
N PRO A 474 42.96 23.49 2.04
CA PRO A 474 41.54 23.72 1.94
C PRO A 474 41.20 25.15 2.36
N THR A 475 40.23 25.75 1.67
CA THR A 475 39.66 27.04 2.07
C THR A 475 38.65 26.83 3.19
N GLN A 476 38.41 27.86 4.01
CA GLN A 476 37.35 27.82 5.04
C GLN A 476 35.99 27.46 4.44
N GLU A 477 35.69 28.00 3.25
CA GLU A 477 34.47 27.71 2.50
C GLU A 477 34.38 26.24 2.09
N ALA A 478 35.49 25.61 1.68
CA ALA A 478 35.54 24.20 1.33
C ALA A 478 35.35 23.29 2.56
N LEU A 479 35.95 23.65 3.70
CA LEU A 479 35.77 22.93 4.96
C LEU A 479 34.32 22.97 5.44
N GLU A 480 33.69 24.15 5.38
CA GLU A 480 32.29 24.30 5.73
C GLU A 480 31.33 23.65 4.74
N ALA A 481 31.67 23.69 3.44
CA ALA A 481 30.90 23.00 2.40
C ALA A 481 30.94 21.48 2.60
N ALA A 482 32.10 20.92 2.94
CA ALA A 482 32.24 19.50 3.26
C ALA A 482 31.37 19.13 4.47
N GLN A 483 31.38 19.90 5.55
CA GLN A 483 30.54 19.62 6.74
C GLN A 483 29.04 19.66 6.46
N ARG A 484 28.61 20.44 5.46
CA ARG A 484 27.21 20.55 5.02
C ARG A 484 26.83 19.55 3.92
N ASP A 485 27.75 18.68 3.50
CA ASP A 485 27.52 17.68 2.46
C ASP A 485 26.70 16.50 3.01
N TRP A 486 25.37 16.67 3.01
CA TRP A 486 24.43 15.59 3.27
C TRP A 486 24.18 14.85 1.97
N HIS A 487 24.67 13.60 1.85
CA HIS A 487 24.53 12.75 0.65
C HIS A 487 23.14 12.89 0.04
N PRO A 488 23.00 13.66 -1.05
CA PRO A 488 21.69 14.00 -1.52
C PRO A 488 21.17 12.82 -2.36
N ASN A 489 19.91 12.43 -2.16
CA ASN A 489 19.24 11.36 -2.92
C ASN A 489 18.92 11.75 -4.38
N VAL A 490 19.82 12.50 -5.02
CA VAL A 490 19.67 13.00 -6.39
C VAL A 490 19.79 11.84 -7.37
N GLY A 491 18.89 11.77 -8.34
CA GLY A 491 18.88 10.69 -9.34
C GLY A 491 18.32 9.36 -8.82
N LEU A 492 17.98 9.28 -7.53
CA LEU A 492 17.38 8.12 -6.88
C LEU A 492 15.87 8.35 -6.68
N LEU A 493 15.07 7.34 -7.01
CA LEU A 493 13.62 7.35 -6.84
C LEU A 493 13.25 6.65 -5.52
N PRO A 494 12.16 7.06 -4.84
CA PRO A 494 11.63 6.28 -3.74
C PRO A 494 11.18 4.90 -4.25
N MET A 495 11.51 3.85 -3.51
CA MET A 495 11.09 2.50 -3.86
C MET A 495 9.55 2.40 -3.78
N PRO A 496 8.88 1.80 -4.79
CA PRO A 496 7.44 1.58 -4.75
C PRO A 496 7.02 0.72 -3.54
N HIS A 497 5.87 1.02 -2.92
CA HIS A 497 5.36 0.26 -1.77
C HIS A 497 5.15 -1.24 -2.04
N ASN A 498 5.01 -1.64 -3.31
CA ASN A 498 4.84 -3.03 -3.74
C ASN A 498 6.10 -3.65 -4.35
N HIS A 499 7.26 -3.01 -4.20
CA HIS A 499 8.52 -3.57 -4.69
C HIS A 499 8.88 -4.84 -3.87
N SER A 500 9.48 -5.83 -4.53
CA SER A 500 9.70 -7.18 -3.98
C SER A 500 10.66 -7.25 -2.77
N LEU A 501 11.49 -6.21 -2.57
CA LEU A 501 12.36 -6.03 -1.40
C LEU A 501 11.70 -5.24 -0.25
N GLY A 502 10.41 -4.90 -0.41
CA GLY A 502 9.67 -3.84 0.27
C GLY A 502 10.06 -3.48 1.70
N GLU A 503 10.68 -2.32 1.86
CA GLU A 503 10.46 -1.40 2.97
C GLU A 503 10.24 0.02 2.43
N ALA A 504 9.28 0.75 3.00
CA ALA A 504 8.76 2.03 2.50
C ALA A 504 9.77 3.21 2.46
N ASN A 505 11.04 2.98 2.80
CA ASN A 505 12.09 4.00 2.89
C ASN A 505 13.30 3.73 1.98
N GLY A 506 13.32 2.61 1.23
CA GLY A 506 14.39 2.28 0.30
C GLY A 506 14.40 3.20 -0.93
N LEU A 507 15.56 3.30 -1.59
CA LEU A 507 15.71 4.08 -2.83
C LEU A 507 16.11 3.19 -3.99
N ILE A 508 15.73 3.56 -5.21
CA ILE A 508 16.01 2.81 -6.42
C ILE A 508 16.60 3.72 -7.50
N LEU A 509 17.62 3.23 -8.22
CA LEU A 509 18.24 3.86 -9.37
C LEU A 509 18.04 2.95 -10.58
N ASN A 510 17.67 3.55 -11.71
CA ASN A 510 17.47 2.84 -12.98
C ASN A 510 16.45 1.67 -12.89
N PRO A 511 15.21 1.90 -12.41
CA PRO A 511 14.19 0.85 -12.32
C PRO A 511 13.73 0.36 -13.71
N GLY A 512 13.18 -0.86 -13.77
CA GLY A 512 12.70 -1.50 -15.00
C GLY A 512 13.74 -2.38 -15.71
N HIS A 513 14.87 -2.65 -15.06
CA HIS A 513 15.96 -3.51 -15.56
C HIS A 513 16.32 -4.63 -14.57
N GLU A 514 15.48 -4.88 -13.57
CA GLU A 514 15.72 -5.80 -12.45
C GLU A 514 15.93 -7.24 -12.91
N GLU A 515 15.20 -7.69 -13.93
CA GLU A 515 15.34 -9.03 -14.51
C GLU A 515 16.68 -9.24 -15.23
N LYS A 516 17.25 -8.16 -15.78
CA LYS A 516 18.51 -8.21 -16.53
C LYS A 516 19.72 -8.12 -15.61
N SER A 517 19.67 -7.21 -14.65
CA SER A 517 20.70 -7.06 -13.63
C SER A 517 20.17 -6.20 -12.48
N LEU A 518 20.17 -6.79 -11.29
CA LEU A 518 19.73 -6.15 -10.05
C LEU A 518 20.87 -6.18 -9.04
N VAL A 519 21.21 -5.03 -8.49
CA VAL A 519 22.18 -4.88 -7.40
C VAL A 519 21.47 -4.33 -6.18
N VAL A 520 21.65 -4.98 -5.04
CA VAL A 520 21.07 -4.55 -3.76
C VAL A 520 22.19 -4.07 -2.84
N VAL A 521 22.09 -2.85 -2.36
CA VAL A 521 23.07 -2.20 -1.48
C VAL A 521 22.50 -2.10 -0.07
N LEU A 522 23.24 -2.65 0.91
CA LEU A 522 22.77 -2.88 2.28
C LEU A 522 23.79 -2.36 3.28
N GLY A 523 23.35 -1.55 4.23
CA GLY A 523 24.27 -0.97 5.19
C GLY A 523 23.73 0.16 6.04
N ASP A 524 24.64 0.82 6.74
CA ASP A 524 24.35 2.07 7.44
C ASP A 524 24.65 3.29 6.55
N SER A 525 24.88 4.46 7.16
CA SER A 525 25.26 5.68 6.44
C SER A 525 26.52 5.55 5.57
N HIS A 526 27.35 4.52 5.76
CA HIS A 526 28.52 4.27 4.92
C HIS A 526 28.15 3.71 3.55
N MET A 527 26.97 3.11 3.37
CA MET A 527 26.51 2.71 2.04
C MET A 527 25.83 3.85 1.30
N GLU A 528 25.28 4.83 2.03
CA GLU A 528 24.72 6.05 1.46
C GLU A 528 25.78 6.86 0.70
N MET A 529 27.04 6.82 1.13
CA MET A 529 28.13 7.55 0.48
C MET A 529 28.54 6.97 -0.88
N LEU A 530 28.06 5.78 -1.26
CA LEU A 530 28.29 5.19 -2.58
C LEU A 530 27.34 5.74 -3.65
N LYS A 531 26.17 6.27 -3.24
CA LYS A 531 25.11 6.77 -4.14
C LYS A 531 25.62 7.71 -5.23
N PRO A 532 26.48 8.71 -4.95
CA PRO A 532 26.94 9.65 -5.98
C PRO A 532 27.73 8.96 -7.10
N ARG A 533 28.46 7.88 -6.80
CA ARG A 533 29.19 7.12 -7.82
C ARG A 533 28.26 6.28 -8.68
N PHE A 534 27.30 5.57 -8.08
CA PHE A 534 26.29 4.81 -8.82
C PHE A 534 25.47 5.71 -9.75
N VAL A 535 25.03 6.89 -9.29
CA VAL A 535 24.32 7.88 -10.10
C VAL A 535 25.20 8.34 -11.27
N ARG A 536 26.47 8.67 -11.02
CA ARG A 536 27.42 9.09 -12.05
C ARG A 536 27.64 8.01 -13.11
N LEU A 537 27.76 6.74 -12.71
CA LEU A 537 27.91 5.63 -13.65
C LEU A 537 26.63 5.41 -14.46
N CYS A 538 25.46 5.54 -13.85
CA CYS A 538 24.17 5.46 -14.54
C CYS A 538 24.01 6.57 -15.59
N GLU A 539 24.40 7.80 -15.28
CA GLU A 539 24.37 8.93 -16.22
C GLU A 539 25.31 8.73 -17.42
N ASN A 540 26.45 8.07 -17.20
CA ASN A 540 27.47 7.83 -18.22
C ASN A 540 27.21 6.57 -19.05
N THR A 541 26.24 5.73 -18.65
CA THR A 541 25.91 4.46 -19.30
C THR A 541 24.53 4.55 -19.95
N LYS A 542 24.26 3.74 -20.99
CA LYS A 542 22.89 3.64 -21.51
C LYS A 542 22.01 2.97 -20.44
N PRO A 543 20.77 3.43 -20.20
CA PRO A 543 19.90 2.86 -19.16
C PRO A 543 19.73 1.34 -19.24
N LYS A 544 19.60 0.80 -20.46
CA LYS A 544 19.47 -0.64 -20.72
C LYS A 544 20.72 -1.46 -20.39
N ASP A 545 21.89 -0.84 -20.32
CA ASP A 545 23.18 -1.49 -20.11
C ASP A 545 23.70 -1.29 -18.68
N PHE A 546 23.02 -0.47 -17.88
CA PHE A 546 23.29 -0.25 -16.47
C PHE A 546 22.31 -1.10 -15.63
N PRO A 547 22.72 -1.67 -14.48
CA PRO A 547 21.83 -2.46 -13.64
C PRO A 547 20.82 -1.58 -12.90
N THR A 548 19.73 -2.18 -12.43
CA THR A 548 18.90 -1.55 -11.40
C THR A 548 19.63 -1.64 -10.07
N ILE A 549 19.78 -0.51 -9.37
CA ILE A 549 20.40 -0.47 -8.04
C ILE A 549 19.33 -0.14 -7.01
N VAL A 550 19.22 -0.99 -5.99
CA VAL A 550 18.34 -0.78 -4.84
C VAL A 550 19.18 -0.49 -3.60
N PHE A 551 18.90 0.62 -2.92
CA PHE A 551 19.50 0.99 -1.65
C PHE A 551 18.51 0.74 -0.51
N GLU A 552 18.85 -0.22 0.35
CA GLU A 552 18.12 -0.60 1.56
C GLU A 552 19.04 -0.37 2.77
N SER A 553 19.38 0.90 3.02
CA SER A 553 20.32 1.35 4.06
C SER A 553 19.60 2.21 5.11
N MET A 554 18.94 1.56 6.07
CA MET A 554 18.10 2.20 7.11
C MET A 554 18.86 2.91 8.25
N ALA A 555 20.09 3.38 8.06
CA ALA A 555 20.95 3.95 9.11
C ALA A 555 21.32 2.99 10.27
N TYR A 556 21.10 1.68 10.10
CA TYR A 556 21.42 0.61 11.06
C TYR A 556 22.27 -0.49 10.40
N PRO A 557 23.14 -1.18 11.14
CA PRO A 557 24.00 -2.22 10.57
C PRO A 557 23.18 -3.46 10.15
N PRO A 558 23.41 -4.04 8.96
CA PRO A 558 22.70 -5.21 8.48
C PRO A 558 23.34 -6.52 9.02
N LEU A 559 23.67 -6.54 10.31
CA LEU A 559 24.19 -7.70 11.01
C LEU A 559 23.10 -8.29 11.91
N VAL A 560 22.78 -9.57 11.74
CA VAL A 560 21.71 -10.29 12.48
C VAL A 560 21.86 -10.19 13.99
N SER A 561 23.09 -10.34 14.48
CA SER A 561 23.39 -10.21 15.91
C SER A 561 23.27 -8.77 16.45
N CYS A 562 23.06 -7.79 15.58
CA CYS A 562 23.10 -6.37 15.92
C CYS A 562 21.77 -5.65 15.73
N ALA A 563 20.88 -6.19 14.89
CA ALA A 563 19.54 -5.66 14.75
C ALA A 563 18.54 -6.75 14.32
N TRP A 564 17.42 -6.82 15.06
CA TRP A 564 16.39 -7.86 14.95
C TRP A 564 15.64 -7.92 13.60
N TRP A 565 15.67 -6.85 12.80
CA TRP A 565 14.94 -6.75 11.52
C TRP A 565 15.75 -7.28 10.32
N THR A 566 17.04 -7.56 10.51
CA THR A 566 17.93 -8.00 9.42
C THR A 566 17.64 -9.42 8.94
N ASP A 567 17.09 -10.29 9.79
CA ASP A 567 16.59 -11.61 9.37
C ASP A 567 15.47 -11.48 8.32
N ILE A 568 14.59 -10.48 8.46
CA ILE A 568 13.50 -10.21 7.51
C ILE A 568 14.07 -9.73 6.17
N LEU A 569 15.07 -8.85 6.22
CA LEU A 569 15.75 -8.34 5.02
C LEU A 569 16.50 -9.45 4.26
N GLN A 570 17.21 -10.32 4.98
CA GLN A 570 17.88 -11.49 4.40
C GLN A 570 16.90 -12.41 3.69
N VAL A 571 15.74 -12.67 4.29
CA VAL A 571 14.67 -13.48 3.67
C VAL A 571 14.14 -12.84 2.38
N LYS A 572 13.98 -11.51 2.35
CA LYS A 572 13.54 -10.80 1.13
C LYS A 572 14.59 -10.87 0.02
N ILE A 573 15.87 -10.61 0.33
CA ILE A 573 16.97 -10.70 -0.64
C ILE A 573 17.06 -12.10 -1.24
N ARG A 574 16.88 -13.14 -0.41
CA ARG A 574 16.83 -14.54 -0.85
C ARG A 574 15.65 -14.82 -1.79
N GLY A 575 14.51 -14.17 -1.54
CA GLY A 575 13.34 -14.26 -2.42
C GLY A 575 13.53 -13.57 -3.77
N VAL A 576 14.24 -12.44 -3.79
CA VAL A 576 14.42 -11.59 -4.98
C VAL A 576 15.60 -12.01 -5.84
N ARG A 577 16.62 -12.65 -5.26
CA ARG A 577 17.83 -13.14 -5.95
C ARG A 577 18.49 -12.11 -6.85
N PRO A 578 18.99 -10.99 -6.28
CA PRO A 578 19.74 -10.02 -7.06
C PRO A 578 21.00 -10.64 -7.67
N HIS A 579 21.48 -10.06 -8.76
CA HIS A 579 22.71 -10.48 -9.43
C HIS A 579 23.95 -10.15 -8.59
N ALA A 580 23.87 -9.06 -7.81
CA ALA A 580 24.87 -8.74 -6.82
C ALA A 580 24.26 -8.14 -5.56
N VAL A 581 24.92 -8.36 -4.43
CA VAL A 581 24.64 -7.69 -3.15
C VAL A 581 25.89 -6.98 -2.68
N VAL A 582 25.75 -5.71 -2.30
CA VAL A 582 26.82 -4.87 -1.77
C VAL A 582 26.53 -4.60 -0.31
N TYR A 583 27.35 -5.15 0.57
CA TYR A 583 27.29 -4.92 2.00
C TYR A 583 28.32 -3.89 2.44
N GLY A 584 27.91 -3.02 3.36
CA GLY A 584 28.91 -2.37 4.19
C GLY A 584 28.42 -1.55 5.36
N ILE A 585 29.33 -1.37 6.32
CA ILE A 585 29.09 -0.67 7.58
C ILE A 585 30.37 0.01 8.07
N ASN A 586 30.24 0.84 9.11
CA ASN A 586 31.38 1.22 9.92
C ASN A 586 31.74 0.10 10.92
N TRP A 587 32.68 -0.77 10.54
CA TRP A 587 33.15 -1.86 11.40
C TRP A 587 33.69 -1.39 12.75
N LEU A 588 34.45 -0.28 12.77
CA LEU A 588 35.04 0.28 14.00
C LEU A 588 33.99 0.87 14.96
N LYS A 589 32.82 1.26 14.48
CA LYS A 589 31.70 1.69 15.32
C LYS A 589 31.11 0.52 16.09
N TYR A 590 30.87 -0.59 15.40
CA TYR A 590 30.04 -1.69 15.89
C TYR A 590 30.83 -2.83 16.57
N LEU A 591 32.08 -3.06 16.16
CA LEU A 591 32.95 -4.13 16.66
C LEU A 591 34.18 -3.54 17.38
N ARG A 592 34.09 -3.37 18.69
CA ARG A 592 35.16 -2.88 19.56
C ARG A 592 35.27 -3.76 20.80
N PRO A 593 36.12 -4.79 20.75
CA PRO A 593 36.31 -5.67 21.90
C PRO A 593 37.13 -4.97 22.98
N SER A 594 36.48 -4.26 23.90
CA SER A 594 37.12 -3.56 25.03
C SER A 594 37.09 -4.38 26.33
N ALA A 595 36.34 -5.49 26.39
CA ALA A 595 36.27 -6.39 27.56
C ALA A 595 37.44 -7.39 27.61
N VAL A 596 37.70 -7.99 28.78
CA VAL A 596 38.85 -8.88 28.99
C VAL A 596 38.59 -10.24 28.33
N ASP A 597 39.57 -10.82 27.64
CA ASP A 597 39.43 -12.12 26.93
C ASP A 597 39.00 -13.30 27.85
N SER A 598 39.13 -13.15 29.17
CA SER A 598 38.64 -14.09 30.18
C SER A 598 37.12 -14.10 30.37
N ASP A 599 36.42 -13.06 29.91
CA ASP A 599 34.98 -12.95 30.09
C ASP A 599 34.24 -14.03 29.28
N PRO A 600 33.14 -14.59 29.82
CA PRO A 600 32.34 -15.59 29.13
C PRO A 600 31.59 -14.97 27.93
N LEU A 601 31.35 -15.79 26.89
CA LEU A 601 30.52 -15.39 25.75
C LEU A 601 29.14 -14.95 26.25
N HIS A 602 28.66 -13.79 25.80
CA HIS A 602 27.32 -13.34 26.14
C HIS A 602 26.26 -14.23 25.48
N LYS A 603 25.16 -14.48 26.20
CA LYS A 603 24.05 -15.31 25.67
C LYS A 603 23.45 -14.73 24.38
N THR A 604 23.54 -13.41 24.19
CA THR A 604 23.17 -12.67 22.98
C THR A 604 24.18 -11.55 22.75
N PRO A 605 25.26 -11.80 21.99
CA PRO A 605 26.29 -10.78 21.70
C PRO A 605 25.71 -9.62 20.88
N SER A 606 25.79 -8.39 21.38
CA SER A 606 25.26 -7.19 20.71
C SER A 606 26.38 -6.32 20.11
N CYS A 607 26.08 -5.61 19.01
CA CYS A 607 26.94 -4.55 18.50
C CYS A 607 26.95 -3.31 19.41
N CYS A 608 28.03 -2.53 19.33
CA CYS A 608 28.17 -1.27 20.06
C CYS A 608 27.40 -0.12 19.35
N SER A 609 26.84 0.82 20.12
CA SER A 609 26.01 1.92 19.59
C SER A 609 26.77 3.22 19.27
N ASP A 610 27.79 3.56 20.07
CA ASP A 610 28.38 4.92 20.11
C ASP A 610 29.81 4.98 19.58
N TYR A 611 30.04 5.70 18.48
CA TYR A 611 31.37 5.86 17.87
C TYR A 611 32.36 6.56 18.83
N GLY A 612 33.53 5.94 19.05
CA GLY A 612 34.63 6.52 19.84
C GLY A 612 34.58 6.35 21.36
N GLN A 613 33.55 5.72 21.94
CA GLN A 613 33.51 5.34 23.37
C GLN A 613 33.81 3.86 23.62
N ASP A 614 34.54 3.53 24.69
CA ASP A 614 34.83 2.12 25.04
C ASP A 614 33.55 1.29 25.20
N CYS A 615 33.50 0.15 24.53
CA CYS A 615 32.35 -0.76 24.58
C CYS A 615 32.60 -1.81 25.66
N LEU A 616 32.40 -1.40 26.92
CA LEU A 616 32.78 -2.18 28.12
C LEU A 616 32.13 -3.58 28.23
N GLY A 617 31.19 -3.94 27.35
CA GLY A 617 30.48 -5.22 27.36
C GLY A 617 30.73 -6.15 26.17
N GLN A 618 31.64 -5.82 25.23
CA GLN A 618 31.93 -6.66 24.07
C GLN A 618 33.31 -7.30 24.19
N SER A 619 33.39 -8.63 24.22
CA SER A 619 34.63 -9.40 24.23
C SER A 619 35.07 -9.80 22.82
N ARG A 620 36.31 -10.27 22.64
CA ARG A 620 36.76 -10.84 21.35
C ARG A 620 35.93 -12.05 20.92
N LYS A 621 35.45 -12.85 21.88
CA LYS A 621 34.56 -14.00 21.62
C LYS A 621 33.21 -13.54 21.08
N ASP A 622 32.69 -12.44 21.59
CA ASP A 622 31.44 -11.84 21.10
C ASP A 622 31.60 -11.37 19.65
N VAL A 623 32.71 -10.70 19.32
CA VAL A 623 33.03 -10.28 17.94
C VAL A 623 33.16 -11.47 16.99
N GLN A 624 33.87 -12.53 17.41
CA GLN A 624 34.01 -13.75 16.61
C GLN A 624 32.66 -14.45 16.39
N TYR A 625 31.79 -14.48 17.40
CA TYR A 625 30.43 -15.01 17.25
C TYR A 625 29.62 -14.19 16.24
N ILE A 626 29.63 -12.86 16.36
CA ILE A 626 28.93 -11.95 15.43
C ILE A 626 29.41 -12.20 13.99
N LEU A 627 30.72 -12.30 13.79
CA LEU A 627 31.31 -12.56 12.47
C LEU A 627 31.01 -13.96 11.96
N SER A 628 30.99 -14.99 12.81
CA SER A 628 30.59 -16.34 12.38
C SER A 628 29.14 -16.38 11.88
N ARG A 629 28.23 -15.65 12.54
CA ARG A 629 26.84 -15.55 12.08
C ARG A 629 26.74 -14.79 10.76
N PHE A 630 27.55 -13.75 10.60
CA PHE A 630 27.63 -13.00 9.34
C PHE A 630 28.23 -13.85 8.20
N GLU A 631 29.22 -14.71 8.50
CA GLU A 631 29.75 -15.70 7.55
C GLU A 631 28.66 -16.59 6.99
N GLU A 632 27.79 -17.12 7.86
CA GLU A 632 26.66 -17.97 7.46
C GLU A 632 25.71 -17.23 6.51
N ASP A 633 25.38 -15.97 6.82
CA ASP A 633 24.51 -15.15 5.98
C ASP A 633 25.13 -14.88 4.60
N LEU A 634 26.42 -14.51 4.56
CA LEU A 634 27.13 -14.27 3.30
C LEU A 634 27.28 -15.55 2.48
N SER A 635 27.63 -16.66 3.12
CA SER A 635 27.81 -17.97 2.47
C SER A 635 26.52 -18.44 1.83
N PHE A 636 25.39 -18.18 2.47
CA PHE A 636 24.08 -18.49 1.92
C PHE A 636 23.78 -17.67 0.65
N LEU A 637 24.16 -16.40 0.61
CA LEU A 637 23.96 -15.57 -0.59
C LEU A 637 24.85 -16.04 -1.74
N THR A 638 26.15 -16.28 -1.50
CA THR A 638 27.09 -16.73 -2.54
C THR A 638 26.75 -18.13 -3.07
N MET A 639 26.21 -19.00 -2.22
CA MET A 639 25.68 -20.33 -2.59
C MET A 639 24.52 -20.26 -3.60
N TYR A 640 23.70 -19.21 -3.53
CA TYR A 640 22.59 -18.98 -4.47
C TYR A 640 23.05 -18.36 -5.81
N GLY A 641 24.36 -18.28 -6.05
CA GLY A 641 24.94 -17.68 -7.25
C GLY A 641 24.92 -16.16 -7.26
N ILE A 642 24.58 -15.53 -6.13
CA ILE A 642 24.59 -14.08 -5.95
C ILE A 642 26.04 -13.63 -5.75
N LYS A 643 26.50 -12.64 -6.51
CA LYS A 643 27.82 -12.03 -6.26
C LYS A 643 27.74 -11.14 -5.02
N VAL A 644 28.57 -11.39 -4.02
CA VAL A 644 28.51 -10.64 -2.76
C VAL A 644 29.78 -9.82 -2.60
N PHE A 645 29.62 -8.51 -2.41
CA PHE A 645 30.70 -7.56 -2.18
C PHE A 645 30.58 -7.02 -0.76
N VAL A 646 31.67 -7.00 0.01
CA VAL A 646 31.66 -6.51 1.39
C VAL A 646 32.81 -5.53 1.60
N ASN A 647 32.52 -4.35 2.19
CA ASN A 647 33.57 -3.38 2.48
C ASN A 647 34.48 -3.87 3.60
N THR A 648 35.78 -3.61 3.48
CA THR A 648 36.72 -3.73 4.62
C THR A 648 36.87 -2.39 5.36
N ILE A 649 37.74 -2.36 6.37
CA ILE A 649 38.09 -1.16 7.13
C ILE A 649 39.08 -0.32 6.33
N CYS A 650 38.69 0.88 5.94
CA CYS A 650 39.58 1.88 5.33
C CYS A 650 40.07 2.89 6.37
N PRO A 651 41.23 3.56 6.17
CA PRO A 651 41.74 4.59 7.07
C PRO A 651 40.69 5.66 7.38
N GLU A 652 40.40 5.89 8.66
CA GLU A 652 39.40 6.86 9.16
C GLU A 652 39.85 7.50 10.48
N GLY A 653 39.19 8.58 10.91
CA GLY A 653 39.44 9.23 12.19
C GLY A 653 39.78 10.72 12.12
N PRO A 654 40.37 11.28 13.20
CA PRO A 654 40.57 12.72 13.36
C PRO A 654 41.27 13.47 12.21
N PRO A 655 42.28 12.90 11.51
CA PRO A 655 42.93 13.61 10.40
C PRO A 655 42.00 13.93 9.23
N TYR A 656 40.90 13.19 9.09
CA TYR A 656 39.90 13.39 8.03
C TYR A 656 38.80 14.38 8.41
N ASP A 657 38.71 14.82 9.67
CA ASP A 657 37.66 15.72 10.15
C ASP A 657 37.91 17.18 9.71
N PRO A 658 37.04 17.77 8.85
CA PRO A 658 37.20 19.15 8.40
C PRO A 658 37.23 20.17 9.54
N GLN A 659 36.59 19.90 10.69
CA GLN A 659 36.65 20.79 11.86
C GLN A 659 38.04 20.83 12.48
N ARG A 660 38.74 19.71 12.47
CA ARG A 660 40.12 19.63 12.99
C ARG A 660 41.12 20.18 11.99
N MET A 661 40.89 20.00 10.69
CA MET A 661 41.69 20.60 9.63
C MET A 661 41.71 22.13 9.71
N ALA A 662 40.60 22.77 10.11
CA ALA A 662 40.52 24.22 10.27
C ALA A 662 41.54 24.80 11.27
N ASN A 663 41.98 23.97 12.23
CA ASN A 663 42.81 24.38 13.37
C ASN A 663 44.21 23.73 13.38
N GLY A 664 44.57 22.93 12.35
CA GLY A 664 45.76 22.10 12.34
C GLY A 664 46.48 22.03 11.00
N THR A 665 47.66 21.41 10.98
CA THR A 665 48.38 21.12 9.73
C THR A 665 47.75 19.92 9.04
N ILE A 666 47.50 20.02 7.73
CA ILE A 666 47.02 18.90 6.92
C ILE A 666 48.09 17.80 6.98
N THR A 667 47.69 16.63 7.43
CA THR A 667 48.54 15.45 7.50
C THR A 667 47.89 14.36 6.65
N SER A 668 48.69 13.66 5.88
CA SER A 668 48.24 12.42 5.26
C SER A 668 48.21 11.31 6.31
N VAL A 669 47.40 10.29 6.05
CA VAL A 669 47.30 9.11 6.91
C VAL A 669 48.12 8.00 6.28
N ASN A 670 48.95 7.34 7.09
CA ASN A 670 49.72 6.18 6.62
C ASN A 670 48.85 4.92 6.63
N ARG A 671 48.64 4.29 5.46
CA ARG A 671 47.78 3.11 5.28
C ARG A 671 48.27 1.93 6.12
N THR A 672 49.55 1.55 6.00
CA THR A 672 50.12 0.42 6.75
C THR A 672 50.03 0.64 8.25
N ALA A 673 50.38 1.83 8.76
CA ALA A 673 50.28 2.12 10.19
C ALA A 673 48.84 2.00 10.70
N PHE A 674 47.86 2.47 9.93
CA PHE A 674 46.45 2.31 10.29
C PHE A 674 46.01 0.85 10.29
N GLN A 675 46.47 0.06 9.31
CA GLN A 675 46.17 -1.38 9.23
C GLN A 675 46.82 -2.15 10.38
N GLU A 676 48.04 -1.80 10.79
CA GLU A 676 48.73 -2.41 11.94
C GLU A 676 47.97 -2.17 13.25
N ASP A 677 47.50 -0.94 13.49
CA ASP A 677 46.71 -0.58 14.68
C ASP A 677 45.39 -1.37 14.78
N HIS A 678 44.85 -1.83 13.65
CA HIS A 678 43.56 -2.54 13.56
C HIS A 678 43.70 -3.98 13.06
N ALA A 679 44.92 -4.53 13.04
CA ALA A 679 45.26 -5.76 12.34
C ALA A 679 44.40 -6.95 12.75
N TRP A 680 44.12 -7.09 14.06
CA TRP A 680 43.32 -8.18 14.58
C TRP A 680 41.90 -8.19 13.98
N LEU A 681 41.22 -7.05 13.97
CA LEU A 681 39.82 -6.97 13.50
C LEU A 681 39.75 -7.08 11.97
N LEU A 682 40.68 -6.43 11.27
CA LEU A 682 40.85 -6.55 9.81
C LEU A 682 41.01 -8.02 9.39
N GLU A 683 41.87 -8.76 10.09
CA GLU A 683 42.08 -10.18 9.82
C GLU A 683 40.79 -11.00 10.02
N GLN A 684 40.03 -10.75 11.09
CA GLN A 684 38.77 -11.47 11.33
C GLN A 684 37.73 -11.16 10.24
N ILE A 685 37.54 -9.90 9.86
CA ILE A 685 36.56 -9.48 8.85
C ILE A 685 36.93 -10.07 7.48
N GLU A 686 38.16 -9.90 7.04
CA GLU A 686 38.57 -10.43 5.73
C GLU A 686 38.53 -11.96 5.68
N ARG A 687 38.91 -12.63 6.78
CA ARG A 687 38.79 -14.09 6.87
C ARG A 687 37.34 -14.54 6.73
N THR A 688 36.42 -13.85 7.40
CA THR A 688 34.97 -14.11 7.33
C THR A 688 34.45 -13.94 5.90
N ILE A 689 34.79 -12.82 5.24
CA ILE A 689 34.36 -12.54 3.87
C ILE A 689 34.91 -13.59 2.89
N LYS A 690 36.20 -13.93 3.01
CA LYS A 690 36.86 -14.92 2.15
C LYS A 690 36.32 -16.34 2.38
N ALA A 691 36.04 -16.72 3.63
CA ALA A 691 35.44 -18.01 3.98
C ALA A 691 34.07 -18.18 3.32
N ALA A 692 33.27 -17.11 3.28
CA ALA A 692 31.97 -17.07 2.61
C ALA A 692 32.04 -16.99 1.07
N LYS A 693 33.23 -17.03 0.46
CA LYS A 693 33.46 -16.82 -0.98
C LYS A 693 32.91 -15.48 -1.50
N ALA A 694 32.81 -14.48 -0.63
CA ALA A 694 32.43 -13.12 -0.99
C ALA A 694 33.67 -12.30 -1.37
N THR A 695 33.48 -11.22 -2.12
CA THR A 695 34.52 -10.32 -2.59
C THR A 695 34.71 -9.18 -1.60
N VAL A 696 35.95 -8.99 -1.13
CA VAL A 696 36.33 -7.81 -0.35
C VAL A 696 36.51 -6.63 -1.31
N TYR A 697 35.92 -5.48 -0.99
CA TYR A 697 36.28 -4.21 -1.65
C TYR A 697 36.80 -3.20 -0.61
N ASP A 698 37.92 -2.56 -0.94
CA ASP A 698 38.58 -1.60 -0.05
C ASP A 698 38.47 -0.19 -0.62
N LEU A 699 37.72 0.67 0.07
CA LEU A 699 37.56 2.07 -0.31
C LEU A 699 38.89 2.85 -0.24
N SER A 700 39.88 2.34 0.51
CA SER A 700 41.20 2.94 0.61
C SER A 700 42.00 2.85 -0.69
N ASP A 701 41.64 1.95 -1.61
CA ASP A 701 42.27 1.86 -2.93
C ASP A 701 41.99 3.09 -3.81
N ASN A 702 41.01 3.92 -3.45
CA ASN A 702 40.76 5.22 -4.07
C ASN A 702 41.22 6.42 -3.22
N LEU A 703 41.58 6.19 -1.95
CA LEU A 703 42.03 7.22 -1.00
C LEU A 703 43.54 7.25 -0.80
N CYS A 704 44.24 6.17 -1.11
CA CYS A 704 45.65 5.97 -0.77
C CYS A 704 46.43 5.55 -2.02
N TRP A 705 47.62 6.11 -2.19
CA TRP A 705 48.59 5.64 -3.17
C TRP A 705 49.82 5.15 -2.41
N ASP A 706 50.17 3.87 -2.57
CA ASP A 706 51.05 3.16 -1.64
C ASP A 706 50.55 3.30 -0.19
N ASP A 707 51.38 3.85 0.70
CA ASP A 707 51.02 4.12 2.09
C ASP A 707 50.42 5.51 2.32
N ASP A 708 50.41 6.40 1.33
CA ASP A 708 50.04 7.81 1.52
C ASP A 708 48.57 8.07 1.20
N CYS A 709 47.74 8.21 2.25
CA CYS A 709 46.31 8.50 2.13
C CYS A 709 46.04 10.00 2.27
N HIS A 710 45.53 10.62 1.20
CA HIS A 710 45.25 12.06 1.20
C HIS A 710 43.90 12.35 1.85
N VAL A 711 43.85 13.44 2.62
CA VAL A 711 42.65 13.87 3.36
C VAL A 711 41.87 14.99 2.63
N VAL A 712 42.45 15.54 1.58
CA VAL A 712 41.87 16.56 0.67
C VAL A 712 42.27 16.23 -0.77
N ASP A 713 41.47 16.66 -1.74
CA ASP A 713 41.79 16.48 -3.16
C ASP A 713 42.82 17.51 -3.69
N SER A 714 43.22 17.37 -4.95
CA SER A 714 44.15 18.29 -5.63
C SER A 714 43.69 19.76 -5.66
N LYS A 715 42.40 20.03 -5.43
CA LYS A 715 41.82 21.38 -5.34
C LYS A 715 41.72 21.88 -3.90
N GLY A 716 42.07 21.06 -2.91
CA GLY A 716 41.92 21.35 -1.49
C GLY A 716 40.49 21.11 -0.97
N LEU A 717 39.70 20.27 -1.64
CA LEU A 717 38.38 19.88 -1.14
C LEU A 717 38.51 18.67 -0.21
N PRO A 718 37.94 18.68 1.01
CA PRO A 718 37.97 17.52 1.90
C PRO A 718 37.35 16.27 1.27
N VAL A 719 38.02 15.13 1.45
CA VAL A 719 37.53 13.84 0.96
C VAL A 719 36.39 13.29 1.81
N ARG A 720 36.28 13.75 3.06
CA ARG A 720 35.23 13.39 4.01
C ARG A 720 34.55 14.63 4.59
N LYS A 721 33.27 14.47 4.95
CA LYS A 721 32.50 15.52 5.64
C LYS A 721 32.78 15.57 7.14
N ASP A 722 33.20 14.44 7.70
CA ASP A 722 33.56 14.23 9.10
C ASP A 722 34.70 13.19 9.18
N SER A 723 34.90 12.54 10.32
CA SER A 723 35.99 11.58 10.49
C SER A 723 35.88 10.30 9.64
N ASN A 724 34.71 9.91 9.13
CA ASN A 724 34.53 8.61 8.46
C ASN A 724 33.66 8.62 7.19
N LEU A 725 32.76 9.60 6.99
CA LEU A 725 31.88 9.65 5.82
C LEU A 725 32.47 10.47 4.66
N LEU A 726 32.57 9.85 3.47
CA LEU A 726 33.07 10.49 2.24
C LEU A 726 32.17 11.66 1.80
N THR A 727 32.74 12.70 1.18
CA THR A 727 31.95 13.75 0.52
C THR A 727 31.36 13.25 -0.79
N SER A 728 30.20 13.78 -1.18
CA SER A 728 29.52 13.43 -2.43
C SER A 728 30.38 13.72 -3.65
N THR A 729 31.15 14.81 -3.58
CA THR A 729 32.08 15.22 -4.64
C THR A 729 33.23 14.23 -4.80
N PHE A 730 33.80 13.75 -3.70
CA PHE A 730 34.85 12.73 -3.76
C PHE A 730 34.28 11.41 -4.31
N ALA A 731 33.17 10.93 -3.75
CA ALA A 731 32.55 9.67 -4.13
C ALA A 731 32.21 9.62 -5.63
N ALA A 732 31.57 10.66 -6.17
CA ALA A 732 31.19 10.70 -7.58
C ALA A 732 32.39 10.63 -8.54
N ASN A 733 33.51 11.28 -8.18
CA ASN A 733 34.63 11.47 -9.09
C ASN A 733 35.72 10.39 -8.98
N TYR A 734 35.98 9.87 -7.78
CA TYR A 734 37.18 9.06 -7.52
C TYR A 734 36.90 7.64 -7.01
N LEU A 735 35.65 7.29 -6.65
CA LEU A 735 35.34 5.99 -6.04
C LEU A 735 35.21 4.85 -7.06
N SER A 736 36.24 4.66 -7.87
CA SER A 736 36.26 3.67 -8.97
C SER A 736 36.13 2.22 -8.52
N VAL A 737 36.33 1.90 -7.23
CA VAL A 737 36.05 0.55 -6.70
C VAL A 737 34.59 0.12 -6.89
N VAL A 738 33.65 1.07 -6.97
CA VAL A 738 32.23 0.80 -7.25
C VAL A 738 32.01 0.39 -8.72
N ASP A 739 32.89 0.79 -9.64
CA ASP A 739 32.77 0.45 -11.06
C ASP A 739 32.90 -1.05 -11.27
N HIS A 740 33.81 -1.70 -10.53
CA HIS A 740 33.99 -3.15 -10.55
C HIS A 740 32.74 -3.90 -10.10
N ILE A 741 32.04 -3.38 -9.08
CA ILE A 741 30.77 -3.94 -8.60
C ILE A 741 29.72 -3.92 -9.72
N VAL A 742 29.59 -2.79 -10.43
CA VAL A 742 28.65 -2.64 -11.55
C VAL A 742 29.05 -3.52 -12.73
N ALA A 743 30.34 -3.58 -13.07
CA ALA A 743 30.86 -4.43 -14.14
C ALA A 743 30.59 -5.91 -13.87
N GLU A 744 30.88 -6.38 -12.65
CA GLU A 744 30.59 -7.75 -12.28
C GLU A 744 29.10 -8.04 -12.24
N ALA A 745 28.25 -7.12 -11.78
CA ALA A 745 26.80 -7.30 -11.79
C ALA A 745 26.22 -7.39 -13.22
N THR A 746 26.87 -6.77 -14.21
CA THR A 746 26.41 -6.70 -15.61
C THR A 746 27.03 -7.75 -16.52
N THR A 747 28.15 -8.38 -16.14
CA THR A 747 28.67 -9.56 -16.84
C THR A 747 27.67 -10.71 -16.74
N SER A 748 27.02 -11.02 -17.87
CA SER A 748 26.16 -12.20 -17.99
C SER A 748 26.94 -13.43 -17.57
N SER A 749 26.47 -14.13 -16.55
CA SER A 749 26.76 -15.56 -16.44
C SER A 749 26.33 -16.17 -17.77
N ASN A 750 27.30 -16.53 -18.60
CA ASN A 750 27.07 -17.37 -19.78
C ASN A 750 26.12 -18.47 -19.36
N GLY A 751 25.04 -18.63 -20.12
CA GLY A 751 24.05 -19.66 -19.88
C GLY A 751 24.75 -21.00 -19.65
N THR A 752 24.70 -21.46 -18.41
CA THR A 752 24.17 -22.79 -18.19
C THR A 752 22.65 -22.63 -18.23
N THR A 753 22.09 -22.81 -19.42
CA THR A 753 21.01 -23.79 -19.53
C THR A 753 21.53 -25.07 -18.87
N ALA A 754 21.34 -25.16 -17.55
CA ALA A 754 21.37 -26.46 -16.91
C ALA A 754 20.27 -27.24 -17.60
N SER A 755 20.66 -28.28 -18.35
CA SER A 755 19.74 -29.26 -18.85
C SER A 755 18.92 -29.78 -17.68
N SER A 756 17.64 -29.40 -17.64
CA SER A 756 16.46 -30.21 -17.33
C SER A 756 16.65 -31.40 -16.37
N GLU A 757 17.23 -31.19 -15.19
CA GLU A 757 17.20 -32.20 -14.14
C GLU A 757 16.77 -31.57 -12.82
N ALA A 758 15.76 -32.18 -12.21
CA ALA A 758 15.17 -31.75 -10.95
C ALA A 758 16.24 -31.70 -9.84
N PRO A 759 16.29 -30.62 -9.01
CA PRO A 759 17.19 -30.56 -7.86
C PRO A 759 16.97 -31.76 -6.94
N ASN A 760 18.06 -32.38 -6.49
CA ASN A 760 18.02 -33.55 -5.61
C ASN A 760 19.21 -33.50 -4.64
N SER A 761 18.93 -33.46 -3.33
CA SER A 761 19.95 -33.30 -2.29
C SER A 761 20.89 -34.50 -2.15
N SER A 762 20.53 -35.66 -2.71
CA SER A 762 21.31 -36.90 -2.64
C SER A 762 22.19 -37.15 -3.88
N ARG A 763 22.11 -36.29 -4.90
CA ARG A 763 22.77 -36.51 -6.20
C ARG A 763 24.22 -36.01 -6.27
N GLY A 764 24.58 -35.03 -5.43
CA GLY A 764 25.91 -34.39 -5.42
C GLY A 764 26.79 -34.83 -4.26
N PRO A 765 28.12 -34.57 -4.30
CA PRO A 765 28.95 -34.69 -3.12
C PRO A 765 28.50 -33.67 -2.07
N ARG A 766 28.59 -34.05 -0.79
CA ARG A 766 28.29 -33.15 0.32
C ARG A 766 29.23 -31.93 0.26
N ILE A 767 28.64 -30.74 0.23
CA ILE A 767 29.32 -29.44 0.17
C ILE A 767 29.82 -29.05 1.56
N GLU A 768 29.02 -29.31 2.59
CA GLU A 768 29.37 -29.02 3.98
C GLU A 768 28.98 -30.17 4.93
N GLU A 769 29.81 -30.42 5.93
CA GLU A 769 29.48 -31.40 6.97
C GLU A 769 28.37 -30.89 7.90
N PRO A 770 27.55 -31.81 8.46
CA PRO A 770 26.57 -31.46 9.47
C PRO A 770 27.24 -30.89 10.72
N THR A 771 26.57 -29.94 11.35
CA THR A 771 27.02 -29.34 12.60
C THR A 771 25.88 -29.32 13.62
N ILE A 772 26.23 -29.32 14.91
CA ILE A 772 25.24 -29.26 16.00
C ILE A 772 24.31 -28.05 15.88
N PRO A 773 24.78 -26.82 15.53
CA PRO A 773 23.89 -25.69 15.28
C PRO A 773 22.88 -25.97 14.16
N LYS A 774 23.33 -26.51 13.01
CA LYS A 774 22.46 -26.84 11.87
C LYS A 774 21.39 -27.87 12.25
N ILE A 775 21.79 -28.90 13.01
CA ILE A 775 20.87 -29.95 13.46
C ILE A 775 19.86 -29.41 14.48
N LYS A 776 20.30 -28.61 15.46
CA LYS A 776 19.40 -28.01 16.45
C LYS A 776 18.42 -27.01 15.82
N ALA A 777 18.85 -26.29 14.78
CA ALA A 777 18.03 -25.32 14.07
C ALA A 777 16.85 -25.97 13.33
N ALA A 778 16.98 -27.20 12.84
CA ALA A 778 15.96 -27.87 12.03
C ALA A 778 14.55 -27.87 12.64
N SER A 779 14.44 -28.11 13.95
CA SER A 779 13.15 -28.11 14.65
C SER A 779 12.44 -26.74 14.68
N SER A 780 13.19 -25.65 14.52
CA SER A 780 12.69 -24.26 14.48
C SER A 780 12.43 -23.74 13.06
N ILE A 781 12.78 -24.52 12.03
CA ILE A 781 12.61 -24.18 10.61
C ILE A 781 11.25 -24.73 10.12
N TRP A 782 10.17 -24.17 10.66
CA TRP A 782 8.80 -24.56 10.34
C TRP A 782 7.87 -23.34 10.24
N TRP A 783 7.93 -22.67 9.08
CA TRP A 783 7.11 -21.48 8.77
C TRP A 783 6.34 -21.66 7.46
N PRO A 784 5.48 -22.70 7.34
CA PRO A 784 4.86 -23.05 6.08
C PRO A 784 3.92 -21.96 5.54
N ASP A 785 3.35 -21.12 6.40
CA ASP A 785 2.37 -20.09 5.98
C ASP A 785 3.00 -18.79 5.44
N GLN A 786 4.32 -18.73 5.34
CA GLN A 786 4.99 -17.57 4.79
C GLN A 786 4.54 -17.32 3.33
N GLY A 787 4.09 -16.09 3.03
CA GLY A 787 3.58 -15.73 1.70
C GLY A 787 2.12 -16.12 1.45
N TYR A 788 1.40 -16.61 2.47
CA TYR A 788 -0.03 -16.91 2.40
C TYR A 788 -0.84 -16.00 3.32
N THR A 789 -2.05 -15.67 2.88
CA THR A 789 -3.05 -14.98 3.68
C THR A 789 -4.01 -16.00 4.30
N GLN A 790 -4.26 -15.92 5.60
CA GLN A 790 -5.26 -16.78 6.24
C GLN A 790 -6.68 -16.35 5.83
N LEU A 791 -7.48 -17.34 5.46
CA LEU A 791 -8.90 -17.17 5.15
C LEU A 791 -9.68 -17.23 6.48
N THR A 792 -9.89 -16.08 7.11
CA THR A 792 -10.65 -16.00 8.37
C THR A 792 -12.16 -16.08 8.13
N LEU A 793 -12.90 -16.65 9.10
CA LEU A 793 -14.36 -16.78 9.07
C LEU A 793 -15.11 -15.42 9.03
N ASP A 794 -14.45 -14.32 9.40
CA ASP A 794 -14.97 -12.95 9.36
C ASP A 794 -14.75 -12.24 8.01
N SER A 795 -14.17 -12.93 7.02
CA SER A 795 -14.06 -12.37 5.68
C SER A 795 -15.43 -12.38 5.00
N ASN A 796 -16.02 -11.19 4.77
CA ASN A 796 -17.25 -10.96 4.00
C ASN A 796 -17.18 -11.38 2.52
N TYR A 797 -16.18 -12.18 2.14
CA TYR A 797 -16.07 -12.78 0.83
C TYR A 797 -16.90 -14.06 0.80
N ALA A 798 -18.05 -14.01 0.14
CA ALA A 798 -18.70 -15.19 -0.40
C ALA A 798 -17.83 -15.75 -1.55
N SER A 799 -16.62 -16.21 -1.22
CA SER A 799 -15.75 -16.89 -2.17
C SER A 799 -16.38 -18.25 -2.50
N PRO A 800 -16.43 -18.65 -3.79
CA PRO A 800 -16.87 -20.00 -4.16
C PRO A 800 -16.01 -21.11 -3.53
N LEU A 801 -14.84 -20.76 -2.99
CA LEU A 801 -13.92 -21.63 -2.23
C LEU A 801 -14.32 -21.82 -0.75
N GLY A 802 -15.24 -20.99 -0.23
CA GLY A 802 -15.68 -20.99 1.18
C GLY A 802 -14.57 -20.72 2.20
N THR A 803 -14.94 -20.40 3.43
CA THR A 803 -14.03 -20.42 4.59
C THR A 803 -14.60 -21.42 5.59
N TRP A 804 -13.86 -22.49 5.87
CA TRP A 804 -14.33 -23.54 6.78
C TRP A 804 -13.68 -23.37 8.15
N ARG A 805 -12.42 -22.92 8.18
CA ARG A 805 -11.58 -22.84 9.39
C ARG A 805 -10.51 -21.76 9.28
N ASN A 806 -10.00 -21.32 10.43
CA ASN A 806 -8.92 -20.32 10.53
C ASN A 806 -7.54 -20.83 10.05
N THR A 807 -7.42 -22.10 9.68
CA THR A 807 -6.19 -22.71 9.12
C THR A 807 -6.17 -22.72 7.59
N ASP A 808 -7.28 -22.36 6.95
CA ASP A 808 -7.36 -22.21 5.50
C ASP A 808 -6.44 -21.05 5.07
N ALA A 809 -5.60 -21.27 4.06
CA ALA A 809 -4.62 -20.28 3.62
C ALA A 809 -4.66 -20.10 2.09
N VAL A 810 -4.46 -18.89 1.60
CA VAL A 810 -4.50 -18.58 0.16
C VAL A 810 -3.33 -17.71 -0.29
N MET A 811 -2.82 -17.98 -1.48
CA MET A 811 -1.77 -17.21 -2.17
C MET A 811 -2.27 -16.81 -3.56
N ASN A 812 -1.91 -15.60 -3.99
CA ASN A 812 -2.26 -15.03 -5.30
C ASN A 812 -3.78 -15.11 -5.61
N LEU A 813 -4.63 -14.63 -4.69
CA LEU A 813 -6.09 -14.65 -4.84
C LEU A 813 -6.55 -13.82 -6.06
N GLY A 814 -7.56 -14.32 -6.77
CA GLY A 814 -8.25 -13.58 -7.84
C GLY A 814 -7.84 -13.98 -9.27
N GLN A 815 -7.23 -15.15 -9.43
CA GLN A 815 -6.81 -15.69 -10.73
C GLN A 815 -7.81 -16.73 -11.22
N ASP A 816 -7.99 -16.82 -12.53
CA ASP A 816 -8.91 -17.79 -13.15
C ASP A 816 -8.45 -19.24 -12.91
N LYS A 817 -7.12 -19.42 -12.94
CA LYS A 817 -6.44 -20.67 -12.66
C LYS A 817 -6.34 -20.88 -11.14
N VAL A 818 -6.99 -21.90 -10.57
CA VAL A 818 -6.98 -22.18 -9.10
C VAL A 818 -6.31 -23.51 -8.73
N VAL A 819 -5.34 -23.57 -7.84
CA VAL A 819 -4.75 -24.80 -7.30
C VAL A 819 -5.27 -25.01 -5.88
N ILE A 820 -5.98 -26.11 -5.59
CA ILE A 820 -6.50 -26.40 -4.24
C ILE A 820 -5.68 -27.54 -3.64
N ALA A 821 -4.98 -27.34 -2.53
CA ALA A 821 -4.30 -28.37 -1.75
C ALA A 821 -5.17 -28.80 -0.56
N VAL A 822 -5.32 -30.10 -0.33
CA VAL A 822 -6.12 -30.66 0.77
C VAL A 822 -5.31 -31.71 1.50
N GLY A 823 -5.25 -31.63 2.83
CA GLY A 823 -4.53 -32.60 3.67
C GLY A 823 -4.28 -32.08 5.08
N ASP A 824 -3.29 -32.65 5.77
CA ASP A 824 -2.91 -32.27 7.13
C ASP A 824 -1.64 -31.38 7.15
N SER A 825 -0.87 -31.45 8.25
CA SER A 825 0.42 -30.77 8.41
C SER A 825 1.44 -31.10 7.31
N HIS A 826 1.34 -32.26 6.67
CA HIS A 826 2.20 -32.65 5.56
C HIS A 826 1.74 -32.06 4.22
N SER A 827 0.47 -31.68 4.10
CA SER A 827 0.07 -30.79 3.01
C SER A 827 0.61 -29.38 3.27
N ASN A 828 0.71 -28.93 4.53
CA ASN A 828 1.34 -27.63 4.83
C ASN A 828 2.85 -27.59 4.50
N GLN A 829 3.56 -28.72 4.59
CA GLN A 829 5.01 -28.77 4.37
C GLN A 829 5.46 -28.37 2.96
N VAL A 830 4.56 -28.42 1.96
CA VAL A 830 4.88 -28.06 0.57
C VAL A 830 4.64 -26.59 0.22
N LYS A 831 3.96 -25.83 1.10
CA LYS A 831 3.69 -24.39 0.90
C LYS A 831 4.93 -23.56 0.54
N PRO A 832 6.12 -23.79 1.13
CA PRO A 832 7.34 -23.08 0.74
C PRO A 832 7.72 -23.29 -0.73
N ARG A 833 7.46 -24.47 -1.32
CA ARG A 833 7.75 -24.69 -2.75
C ARG A 833 6.82 -23.88 -3.66
N PHE A 834 5.56 -23.75 -3.30
CA PHE A 834 4.63 -22.88 -4.04
C PHE A 834 5.02 -21.41 -3.93
N LEU A 835 5.51 -20.95 -2.77
CA LEU A 835 6.09 -19.62 -2.62
C LEU A 835 7.34 -19.43 -3.50
N ARG A 836 8.21 -20.45 -3.56
CA ARG A 836 9.37 -20.48 -4.45
C ARG A 836 8.95 -20.29 -5.91
N LEU A 837 8.00 -21.08 -6.38
CA LEU A 837 7.49 -21.04 -7.76
C LEU A 837 6.78 -19.72 -8.08
N PHE A 838 6.02 -19.19 -7.12
CA PHE A 838 5.42 -17.87 -7.23
C PHE A 838 6.52 -16.83 -7.43
N ASN A 839 7.53 -16.78 -6.55
CA ASN A 839 8.64 -15.83 -6.68
C ASN A 839 9.44 -16.00 -7.98
N ASP A 840 9.68 -17.24 -8.41
CA ASP A 840 10.46 -17.54 -9.62
C ASP A 840 9.74 -17.15 -10.92
N ARG A 841 8.40 -17.30 -10.97
CA ARG A 841 7.59 -17.01 -12.17
C ARG A 841 6.96 -15.61 -12.15
N HIS A 842 6.90 -14.97 -10.99
CA HIS A 842 6.28 -13.65 -10.77
C HIS A 842 7.30 -12.50 -10.84
N GLY A 843 8.26 -12.56 -11.78
CA GLY A 843 9.18 -11.46 -12.07
C GLY A 843 8.46 -10.10 -12.12
N ALA A 844 8.67 -9.29 -11.08
CA ALA A 844 8.37 -7.87 -10.87
C ALA A 844 7.01 -7.24 -11.24
N THR A 845 6.13 -7.76 -12.13
CA THR A 845 5.01 -6.91 -12.64
C THR A 845 3.71 -7.58 -13.09
N ASN A 846 3.55 -8.91 -13.10
CA ASN A 846 2.31 -9.50 -13.64
C ASN A 846 1.76 -10.66 -12.79
N SER A 847 0.78 -10.37 -11.92
CA SER A 847 0.10 -11.37 -11.08
C SER A 847 -0.82 -12.31 -11.86
N SER A 848 -1.16 -11.93 -13.10
CA SER A 848 -2.06 -12.69 -13.98
C SER A 848 -1.50 -14.02 -14.51
N ASN A 849 -0.19 -14.27 -14.34
CA ASN A 849 0.50 -15.44 -14.94
C ASN A 849 0.88 -16.53 -13.92
N PHE A 850 0.20 -16.58 -12.77
CA PHE A 850 0.39 -17.64 -11.77
C PHE A 850 -0.96 -17.99 -11.14
N PRO A 851 -1.28 -19.25 -10.81
CA PRO A 851 -2.60 -19.60 -10.30
C PRO A 851 -2.84 -19.11 -8.86
N THR A 852 -4.10 -18.95 -8.49
CA THR A 852 -4.51 -18.83 -7.08
C THR A 852 -4.25 -20.15 -6.37
N ILE A 853 -3.44 -20.19 -5.31
CA ILE A 853 -3.17 -21.41 -4.53
C ILE A 853 -3.97 -21.37 -3.23
N VAL A 854 -4.75 -22.41 -2.94
CA VAL A 854 -5.64 -22.52 -1.78
C VAL A 854 -5.27 -23.76 -0.98
N PHE A 855 -4.88 -23.62 0.28
CA PHE A 855 -4.70 -24.75 1.20
C PHE A 855 -5.91 -24.88 2.11
N LYS A 856 -6.58 -26.03 2.04
CA LYS A 856 -7.64 -26.49 2.94
C LYS A 856 -7.07 -27.57 3.84
N THR A 857 -6.33 -27.17 4.87
CA THR A 857 -5.55 -28.09 5.69
C THR A 857 -5.87 -27.97 7.17
N LEU A 858 -5.67 -29.08 7.89
CA LEU A 858 -5.80 -29.13 9.33
C LEU A 858 -4.84 -30.17 9.93
N ASP A 859 -3.99 -29.71 10.84
CA ASP A 859 -2.98 -30.56 11.45
C ASP A 859 -3.61 -31.77 12.16
N GLY A 860 -3.10 -32.97 11.84
CA GLY A 860 -3.61 -34.24 12.38
C GLY A 860 -4.95 -34.71 11.80
N VAL A 861 -5.45 -34.09 10.72
CA VAL A 861 -6.70 -34.46 10.07
C VAL A 861 -6.44 -34.84 8.61
N PRO A 862 -6.33 -36.15 8.30
CA PRO A 862 -6.03 -36.59 6.95
C PRO A 862 -7.23 -36.35 6.00
N SER A 863 -6.93 -36.18 4.72
CA SER A 863 -7.89 -36.03 3.62
C SER A 863 -8.53 -37.38 3.22
N LEU A 864 -9.16 -38.07 4.18
CA LEU A 864 -9.74 -39.40 3.99
C LEU A 864 -11.26 -39.45 4.21
N PRO A 865 -11.99 -40.37 3.54
CA PRO A 865 -13.45 -40.53 3.64
C PRO A 865 -14.04 -40.75 5.04
N CYS A 866 -13.21 -41.07 6.02
CA CYS A 866 -13.61 -41.25 7.42
C CYS A 866 -13.53 -39.98 8.28
N MET A 867 -13.04 -38.85 7.73
CA MET A 867 -13.05 -37.57 8.42
C MET A 867 -14.31 -36.77 8.10
N ASN A 868 -14.87 -36.12 9.12
CA ASN A 868 -16.10 -35.31 8.98
C ASN A 868 -15.95 -34.16 7.97
N ASP A 869 -14.73 -33.63 7.82
CA ASP A 869 -14.44 -32.48 6.95
C ASP A 869 -14.12 -32.89 5.50
N TYR A 870 -13.95 -34.18 5.21
CA TYR A 870 -13.56 -34.66 3.89
C TYR A 870 -14.65 -34.40 2.84
N ARG A 871 -15.91 -34.74 3.16
CA ARG A 871 -17.02 -34.61 2.20
C ARG A 871 -17.35 -33.15 1.85
N PRO A 872 -17.45 -32.23 2.83
CA PRO A 872 -17.66 -30.82 2.52
C PRO A 872 -16.57 -30.20 1.63
N ILE A 873 -15.31 -30.63 1.79
CA ILE A 873 -14.20 -30.19 0.92
C ILE A 873 -14.37 -30.72 -0.50
N LEU A 874 -14.70 -32.01 -0.68
CA LEU A 874 -14.98 -32.56 -2.01
C LEU A 874 -16.17 -31.86 -2.70
N ASP A 875 -17.26 -31.63 -1.97
CA ASP A 875 -18.43 -30.93 -2.50
C ASP A 875 -18.11 -29.46 -2.84
N MET A 876 -17.16 -28.83 -2.14
CA MET A 876 -16.62 -27.52 -2.52
C MET A 876 -15.82 -27.61 -3.82
N ILE A 877 -14.87 -28.54 -3.93
CA ILE A 877 -14.07 -28.73 -5.17
C ILE A 877 -14.99 -28.94 -6.37
N GLN A 878 -16.05 -29.74 -6.22
CA GLN A 878 -17.05 -29.99 -7.26
C GLN A 878 -17.87 -28.75 -7.63
N ARG A 879 -18.19 -27.87 -6.66
CA ARG A 879 -18.98 -26.64 -6.87
C ARG A 879 -18.22 -25.53 -7.59
N VAL A 880 -16.89 -25.51 -7.47
CA VAL A 880 -16.04 -24.51 -8.13
C VAL A 880 -16.04 -24.68 -9.67
N ARG A 881 -16.57 -25.79 -10.21
CA ARG A 881 -16.97 -25.94 -11.63
C ARG A 881 -18.50 -25.84 -11.80
N PRO A 882 -19.04 -25.09 -12.80
CA PRO A 882 -20.47 -25.05 -13.05
C PRO A 882 -20.91 -26.33 -13.77
N ASN A 883 -21.37 -27.34 -13.01
CA ASN A 883 -22.42 -28.33 -13.36
C ASN A 883 -22.44 -29.62 -12.51
N ALA A 884 -21.72 -29.72 -11.39
CA ALA A 884 -21.79 -30.92 -10.56
C ALA A 884 -23.02 -30.91 -9.62
N LYS A 885 -24.04 -31.71 -9.96
CA LYS A 885 -25.06 -32.16 -9.00
C LYS A 885 -24.70 -33.57 -8.53
N THR A 886 -24.27 -33.73 -7.29
CA THR A 886 -24.30 -35.04 -6.61
C THR A 886 -24.56 -34.84 -5.13
N ARG A 887 -25.64 -35.47 -4.64
CA ARG A 887 -26.00 -35.54 -3.23
C ARG A 887 -26.36 -37.01 -2.97
N ASP A 888 -25.38 -37.78 -2.51
CA ASP A 888 -25.60 -39.11 -1.94
C ASP A 888 -24.97 -39.13 -0.55
N GLU A 889 -25.79 -39.43 0.47
CA GLU A 889 -25.35 -39.66 1.84
C GLU A 889 -24.84 -41.10 1.96
N LEU A 890 -23.57 -41.28 2.33
CA LEU A 890 -23.01 -42.58 2.70
C LEU A 890 -23.28 -42.87 4.17
N VAL A 891 -24.06 -43.92 4.43
CA VAL A 891 -24.30 -44.48 5.76
C VAL A 891 -23.25 -45.56 6.04
N GLY A 892 -22.38 -45.31 7.03
CA GLY A 892 -21.60 -46.37 7.70
C GLY A 892 -20.11 -46.51 7.37
N ASN A 893 -19.36 -45.42 7.21
CA ASN A 893 -17.91 -45.51 6.93
C ASN A 893 -17.07 -46.02 8.12
N PRO A 894 -15.97 -46.75 7.87
CA PRO A 894 -15.01 -47.16 8.90
C PRO A 894 -14.36 -45.95 9.59
N ARG A 895 -13.94 -46.07 10.86
CA ARG A 895 -13.27 -44.98 11.59
C ARG A 895 -11.83 -44.77 11.10
N CYS A 896 -11.42 -43.50 10.95
CA CYS A 896 -10.02 -43.12 10.81
C CYS A 896 -9.26 -43.44 12.10
N CYS A 897 -8.00 -43.86 11.98
CA CYS A 897 -7.08 -43.95 13.10
C CYS A 897 -6.69 -42.52 13.54
N LEU A 898 -6.86 -42.18 14.82
CA LEU A 898 -6.60 -40.85 15.38
C LEU A 898 -5.54 -40.85 16.49
N SER A 899 -4.89 -41.98 16.78
CA SER A 899 -3.88 -42.05 17.84
C SER A 899 -2.55 -41.43 17.38
N GLY A 900 -1.79 -40.85 18.31
CA GLY A 900 -0.48 -40.28 18.01
C GLY A 900 0.42 -41.31 17.32
N TYR A 901 1.35 -40.81 16.50
CA TYR A 901 2.25 -41.49 15.53
C TYR A 901 2.88 -42.85 15.90
N ARG A 902 2.69 -43.40 17.11
CA ARG A 902 3.28 -44.66 17.59
C ARG A 902 2.28 -45.67 18.18
N ASP A 903 1.00 -45.35 18.26
CA ASP A 903 0.01 -46.21 18.90
C ASP A 903 -0.67 -47.14 17.88
N GLN A 904 -0.89 -48.41 18.25
CA GLN A 904 -1.69 -49.33 17.44
C GLN A 904 -3.17 -48.93 17.55
N CYS A 905 -3.81 -48.62 16.42
CA CYS A 905 -5.25 -48.42 16.36
C CYS A 905 -6.00 -49.75 16.45
N GLU A 906 -6.27 -50.22 17.67
CA GLU A 906 -6.97 -51.49 17.94
C GLU A 906 -8.34 -51.62 17.23
N TYR A 907 -8.94 -50.49 16.84
CA TYR A 907 -10.27 -50.43 16.23
C TYR A 907 -10.27 -50.35 14.69
N GLN A 908 -9.11 -50.28 14.02
CA GLN A 908 -9.02 -50.21 12.56
C GLN A 908 -8.37 -51.49 12.00
N ARG A 909 -9.11 -52.28 11.23
CA ARG A 909 -8.63 -53.55 10.67
C ARG A 909 -8.16 -53.36 9.22
N PRO A 910 -7.31 -54.25 8.67
CA PRO A 910 -6.85 -54.15 7.28
C PRO A 910 -7.98 -54.06 6.23
N LYS A 911 -9.12 -54.72 6.48
CA LYS A 911 -10.30 -54.60 5.60
C LYS A 911 -10.96 -53.22 5.64
N ASP A 912 -10.87 -52.54 6.78
CA ASP A 912 -11.41 -51.19 6.97
C ASP A 912 -10.53 -50.19 6.19
N VAL A 913 -9.20 -50.38 6.23
CA VAL A 913 -8.23 -49.61 5.41
C VAL A 913 -8.49 -49.79 3.91
N ARG A 914 -8.68 -51.02 3.43
CA ARG A 914 -9.03 -51.28 2.01
C ARG A 914 -10.34 -50.60 1.60
N ALA A 915 -11.36 -50.61 2.46
CA ALA A 915 -12.61 -49.92 2.18
C ALA A 915 -12.43 -48.40 2.08
N LEU A 916 -11.59 -47.80 2.93
CA LEU A 916 -11.27 -46.38 2.87
C LEU A 916 -10.51 -46.01 1.59
N VAL A 917 -9.51 -46.81 1.21
CA VAL A 917 -8.72 -46.59 -0.01
C VAL A 917 -9.57 -46.78 -1.28
N ASN A 918 -10.48 -47.76 -1.30
CA ASN A 918 -11.43 -47.92 -2.41
C ASN A 918 -12.38 -46.71 -2.53
N GLN A 919 -12.88 -46.20 -1.40
CA GLN A 919 -13.73 -45.00 -1.39
C GLN A 919 -12.94 -43.77 -1.86
N LEU A 920 -11.67 -43.65 -1.45
CA LEU A 920 -10.77 -42.62 -1.93
C LEU A 920 -10.60 -42.73 -3.45
N GLN A 921 -10.31 -43.91 -3.99
CA GLN A 921 -10.23 -44.15 -5.44
C GLN A 921 -11.49 -43.66 -6.17
N ASP A 922 -12.68 -44.02 -5.67
CA ASP A 922 -13.95 -43.62 -6.28
C ASP A 922 -14.14 -42.10 -6.27
N ASP A 923 -13.74 -41.43 -5.19
CA ASP A 923 -13.84 -39.98 -5.09
C ASP A 923 -12.79 -39.25 -5.94
N LEU A 924 -11.56 -39.78 -6.03
CA LEU A 924 -10.53 -39.33 -6.99
C LEU A 924 -11.03 -39.46 -8.44
N ALA A 925 -11.64 -40.60 -8.79
CA ALA A 925 -12.16 -40.88 -10.12
C ALA A 925 -13.30 -39.93 -10.52
N LYS A 926 -14.15 -39.52 -9.55
CA LYS A 926 -15.17 -38.50 -9.79
C LYS A 926 -14.56 -37.14 -10.11
N LEU A 927 -13.48 -36.78 -9.42
CA LEU A 927 -12.78 -35.53 -9.70
C LEU A 927 -12.14 -35.57 -11.09
N THR A 928 -11.38 -36.61 -11.42
CA THR A 928 -10.75 -36.74 -12.76
C THR A 928 -11.79 -36.79 -13.88
N ALA A 929 -12.95 -37.43 -13.67
CA ALA A 929 -14.07 -37.43 -14.61
C ALA A 929 -14.68 -36.03 -14.86
N LEU A 930 -14.51 -35.09 -13.93
CA LEU A 930 -14.91 -33.68 -14.10
C LEU A 930 -13.88 -32.86 -14.89
N GLY A 931 -12.81 -33.48 -15.40
CA GLY A 931 -11.70 -32.81 -16.08
C GLY A 931 -10.70 -32.16 -15.13
N ILE A 932 -10.78 -32.50 -13.83
CA ILE A 932 -9.87 -32.02 -12.81
C ILE A 932 -8.59 -32.87 -12.89
N LYS A 933 -7.43 -32.27 -13.15
CA LYS A 933 -6.13 -32.94 -12.99
C LYS A 933 -5.99 -33.31 -11.49
N VAL A 934 -5.57 -34.50 -11.15
CA VAL A 934 -5.51 -34.91 -9.74
C VAL A 934 -4.11 -35.38 -9.47
N PHE A 935 -3.44 -34.75 -8.51
CA PHE A 935 -2.13 -35.18 -8.03
C PHE A 935 -2.30 -35.91 -6.71
N VAL A 936 -1.39 -36.80 -6.34
CA VAL A 936 -1.46 -37.54 -5.08
C VAL A 936 -0.04 -37.84 -4.62
N ALA A 937 0.39 -37.26 -3.49
CA ALA A 937 1.68 -37.62 -2.88
C ALA A 937 1.63 -39.04 -2.31
N THR A 938 2.61 -39.90 -2.62
CA THR A 938 2.75 -41.24 -2.02
C THR A 938 3.52 -41.18 -0.69
N LEU A 939 3.60 -42.32 0.01
CA LEU A 939 4.44 -42.45 1.20
C LEU A 939 5.92 -42.41 0.84
N ASN A 940 6.67 -41.55 1.52
CA ASN A 940 8.09 -41.32 1.25
C ASN A 940 8.95 -41.77 2.43
N PRO A 941 10.26 -42.07 2.24
CA PRO A 941 11.14 -42.48 3.31
C PRO A 941 11.16 -41.48 4.47
N GLU A 942 10.68 -41.94 5.62
CA GLU A 942 10.59 -41.19 6.87
C GLU A 942 10.96 -42.09 8.05
N GLY A 943 11.16 -41.52 9.24
CA GLY A 943 11.45 -42.30 10.44
C GLY A 943 12.45 -41.65 11.40
N LYS A 944 12.87 -42.43 12.39
CA LYS A 944 13.76 -41.95 13.47
C LYS A 944 15.10 -41.40 12.95
N GLN A 945 15.57 -41.92 11.83
CA GLN A 945 16.81 -41.52 11.17
C GLN A 945 16.73 -40.08 10.63
N PHE A 946 15.53 -39.59 10.32
CA PHE A 946 15.29 -38.22 9.87
C PHE A 946 15.04 -37.24 11.02
N ASP A 947 14.76 -37.72 12.24
CA ASP A 947 14.54 -36.87 13.42
C ASP A 947 15.87 -36.21 13.86
N PRO A 948 15.98 -34.87 13.81
CA PRO A 948 17.19 -34.16 14.22
C PRO A 948 17.65 -34.50 15.64
N LYS A 949 16.73 -34.93 16.54
CA LYS A 949 17.09 -35.35 17.90
C LYS A 949 17.96 -36.61 17.93
N ASN A 950 17.80 -37.50 16.96
CA ASN A 950 18.59 -38.74 16.87
C ASN A 950 19.91 -38.52 16.11
N MET A 951 20.06 -37.38 15.43
CA MET A 951 21.29 -36.94 14.77
C MET A 951 22.27 -36.26 15.74
N LEU A 952 21.97 -36.22 17.04
CA LEU A 952 22.83 -35.65 18.08
C LEU A 952 23.31 -36.76 19.03
N ASN A 953 24.60 -36.73 19.37
CA ASN A 953 25.20 -37.61 20.38
C ASN A 953 25.93 -36.75 21.44
N GLY A 954 25.17 -36.21 22.39
CA GLY A 954 25.69 -35.26 23.37
C GLY A 954 26.10 -33.93 22.72
N ASP A 955 27.38 -33.59 22.80
CA ASP A 955 27.99 -32.40 22.19
C ASP A 955 28.68 -32.71 20.86
N ASP A 956 28.27 -33.77 20.16
CA ASP A 956 28.76 -34.12 18.82
C ASP A 956 27.61 -34.50 17.88
N VAL A 957 27.90 -34.52 16.58
CA VAL A 957 26.98 -35.04 15.56
C VAL A 957 26.89 -36.57 15.71
N GLY A 958 25.66 -37.05 15.87
CA GLY A 958 25.30 -38.46 15.98
C GLY A 958 25.15 -39.15 14.63
N ASP A 959 24.18 -40.06 14.53
CA ASP A 959 23.97 -40.86 13.32
C ASP A 959 23.25 -40.07 12.23
N VAL A 960 23.94 -39.86 11.10
CA VAL A 960 23.42 -39.19 9.89
C VAL A 960 23.55 -40.07 8.66
N ARG A 961 23.57 -41.40 8.85
CA ARG A 961 23.66 -42.34 7.74
C ARG A 961 22.40 -42.25 6.86
N PRO A 962 22.55 -42.38 5.53
CA PRO A 962 21.41 -42.42 4.63
C PRO A 962 20.56 -43.67 4.87
N VAL A 963 19.30 -43.60 4.49
CA VAL A 963 18.37 -44.74 4.46
C VAL A 963 18.19 -45.22 3.02
N LEU A 964 17.67 -46.42 2.84
CA LEU A 964 17.39 -46.98 1.51
C LEU A 964 15.92 -46.85 1.14
N ARG A 965 15.64 -46.34 -0.07
CA ARG A 965 14.26 -46.19 -0.59
C ARG A 965 13.58 -47.55 -0.73
N SER A 966 14.32 -48.57 -1.19
CA SER A 966 13.83 -49.94 -1.38
C SER A 966 13.44 -50.61 -0.07
N GLU A 967 14.24 -50.46 1.00
CA GLU A 967 13.94 -51.01 2.32
C GLU A 967 12.67 -50.38 2.90
N PHE A 968 12.56 -49.05 2.82
CA PHE A 968 11.36 -48.34 3.27
C PHE A 968 10.11 -48.80 2.51
N ARG A 969 10.19 -48.92 1.17
CA ARG A 969 9.07 -49.39 0.34
C ARG A 969 8.70 -50.85 0.61
N GLU A 970 9.67 -51.72 0.88
CA GLU A 970 9.38 -53.13 1.23
C GLU A 970 8.69 -53.24 2.59
N GLU A 971 9.10 -52.43 3.58
CA GLU A 971 8.46 -52.36 4.90
C GLU A 971 7.00 -51.88 4.80
N HIS A 972 6.71 -50.94 3.90
CA HIS A 972 5.40 -50.31 3.75
C HIS A 972 4.57 -50.82 2.55
N LYS A 973 5.04 -51.88 1.87
CA LYS A 973 4.50 -52.37 0.59
C LYS A 973 2.99 -52.60 0.55
N GLU A 974 2.40 -53.02 1.67
CA GLU A 974 0.96 -53.30 1.72
C GLU A 974 0.13 -52.03 1.59
N LEU A 975 0.54 -50.92 2.21
CA LEU A 975 -0.23 -49.68 2.17
C LEU A 975 0.14 -48.83 0.95
N THR A 976 1.44 -48.67 0.68
CA THR A 976 1.92 -47.95 -0.50
C THR A 976 1.35 -48.55 -1.79
N GLY A 977 1.30 -49.89 -1.88
CA GLY A 977 0.69 -50.58 -3.01
C GLY A 977 -0.83 -50.36 -3.11
N LEU A 978 -1.54 -50.17 -1.98
CA LEU A 978 -2.96 -49.83 -1.98
C LEU A 978 -3.20 -48.39 -2.45
N ILE A 979 -2.45 -47.38 -1.98
CA ILE A 979 -2.63 -46.01 -2.49
C ILE A 979 -2.28 -45.97 -3.98
N GLU A 980 -1.10 -46.45 -4.37
CA GLU A 980 -0.61 -46.25 -5.74
C GLU A 980 -1.54 -46.92 -6.76
N ALA A 981 -2.12 -48.07 -6.40
CA ALA A 981 -3.18 -48.71 -7.18
C ALA A 981 -4.47 -47.88 -7.25
N ALA A 982 -4.89 -47.26 -6.14
CA ALA A 982 -6.06 -46.39 -6.10
C ALA A 982 -5.86 -45.11 -6.95
N VAL A 983 -4.68 -44.49 -6.89
CA VAL A 983 -4.32 -43.30 -7.68
C VAL A 983 -4.34 -43.64 -9.17
N ALA A 984 -3.68 -44.74 -9.55
CA ALA A 984 -3.68 -45.21 -10.93
C ALA A 984 -5.10 -45.58 -11.40
N GLY A 985 -5.87 -46.27 -10.55
CA GLY A 985 -7.26 -46.67 -10.84
C GLY A 985 -8.22 -45.48 -11.01
N ALA A 986 -7.89 -44.32 -10.44
CA ALA A 986 -8.64 -43.09 -10.58
C ALA A 986 -8.17 -42.18 -11.75
N ASN A 987 -7.17 -42.61 -12.52
CA ASN A 987 -6.50 -41.79 -13.54
C ASN A 987 -5.92 -40.47 -12.96
N ALA A 988 -5.42 -40.53 -11.72
CA ALA A 988 -4.70 -39.46 -11.05
C ALA A 988 -3.18 -39.63 -11.21
N THR A 989 -2.44 -38.54 -11.01
CA THR A 989 -0.98 -38.47 -11.09
C THR A 989 -0.35 -38.68 -9.71
N LEU A 990 0.53 -39.66 -9.59
CA LEU A 990 1.30 -39.87 -8.36
C LEU A 990 2.47 -38.88 -8.27
N ILE A 991 2.74 -38.33 -7.09
CA ILE A 991 3.89 -37.50 -6.75
C ILE A 991 4.70 -38.23 -5.67
N ASP A 992 6.03 -38.30 -5.82
CA ASP A 992 6.91 -38.87 -4.80
C ASP A 992 7.94 -37.84 -4.34
N TYR A 993 7.76 -37.28 -3.14
CA TYR A 993 8.70 -36.29 -2.58
C TYR A 993 10.12 -36.82 -2.42
N SER A 994 10.27 -38.15 -2.30
CA SER A 994 11.58 -38.79 -2.23
C SER A 994 12.39 -38.62 -3.50
N ASP A 995 11.79 -38.28 -4.63
CA ASP A 995 12.52 -38.00 -5.88
C ASP A 995 13.43 -36.76 -5.76
N ASN A 996 13.28 -35.94 -4.70
CA ASN A 996 14.13 -34.79 -4.41
C ASN A 996 15.15 -35.01 -3.28
N TYR A 997 15.08 -36.12 -2.53
CA TYR A 997 16.09 -36.46 -1.51
C TYR A 997 16.58 -37.91 -1.53
N CYS A 998 16.16 -38.69 -2.52
CA CYS A 998 16.71 -40.00 -2.80
C CYS A 998 17.31 -39.99 -4.20
N TRP A 999 18.56 -40.43 -4.32
CA TRP A 999 19.21 -40.61 -5.60
C TRP A 999 19.51 -42.09 -5.77
N GLN A 1000 18.94 -42.68 -6.83
CA GLN A 1000 18.85 -44.14 -6.97
C GLN A 1000 18.12 -44.74 -5.75
N ASP A 1001 18.79 -45.59 -4.99
CA ASP A 1001 18.22 -46.22 -3.78
C ASP A 1001 18.62 -45.50 -2.49
N VAL A 1002 19.52 -44.52 -2.54
CA VAL A 1002 20.09 -43.89 -1.34
C VAL A 1002 19.38 -42.58 -1.05
N CYS A 1003 18.77 -42.48 0.12
CA CYS A 1003 18.11 -41.30 0.65
C CYS A 1003 18.94 -40.69 1.77
N GLN A 1004 19.58 -39.56 1.51
CA GLN A 1004 20.26 -38.83 2.57
C GLN A 1004 19.22 -38.33 3.60
N VAL A 1005 19.63 -38.25 4.87
CA VAL A 1005 18.82 -37.67 5.96
C VAL A 1005 19.19 -36.20 6.24
N ILE A 1006 20.31 -35.77 5.67
CA ILE A 1006 20.78 -34.39 5.62
C ILE A 1006 21.00 -33.99 4.15
N ASP A 1007 20.85 -32.71 3.85
CA ASP A 1007 21.14 -32.20 2.51
C ASP A 1007 22.65 -32.05 2.24
N ASP A 1008 22.99 -31.62 1.04
CA ASP A 1008 24.36 -31.35 0.61
C ASP A 1008 25.05 -30.25 1.43
N HIS A 1009 24.32 -29.44 2.19
CA HIS A 1009 24.85 -28.44 3.13
C HIS A 1009 24.93 -28.93 4.59
N GLY A 1010 24.67 -30.22 4.84
CA GLY A 1010 24.73 -30.80 6.17
C GLY A 1010 23.57 -30.37 7.08
N ARG A 1011 22.45 -29.90 6.52
CA ARG A 1011 21.24 -29.54 7.27
C ARG A 1011 20.26 -30.72 7.25
N PRO A 1012 19.52 -30.99 8.34
CA PRO A 1012 18.48 -32.02 8.31
C PRO A 1012 17.41 -31.73 7.26
N ILE A 1013 17.05 -32.75 6.48
CA ILE A 1013 15.99 -32.66 5.48
C ILE A 1013 14.62 -32.49 6.15
N MET A 1014 14.44 -33.10 7.33
CA MET A 1014 13.21 -33.04 8.11
C MET A 1014 13.42 -32.32 9.45
N LYS A 1015 12.36 -31.64 9.93
CA LYS A 1015 12.35 -30.93 11.24
C LYS A 1015 12.11 -31.88 12.41
N ASP A 1016 11.46 -33.00 12.13
CA ASP A 1016 11.14 -34.10 13.02
C ASP A 1016 11.25 -35.41 12.21
N ASN A 1017 10.58 -36.48 12.63
CA ASN A 1017 10.75 -37.77 11.98
C ASN A 1017 10.02 -37.93 10.64
N ASN A 1018 9.24 -36.94 10.18
CA ASN A 1018 8.43 -37.06 8.95
C ASN A 1018 8.04 -35.75 8.26
N HIS A 1019 8.20 -34.58 8.87
CA HIS A 1019 7.94 -33.30 8.22
C HIS A 1019 9.21 -32.72 7.62
N LEU A 1020 9.18 -32.40 6.32
CA LEU A 1020 10.24 -31.66 5.63
C LEU A 1020 10.46 -30.29 6.28
N THR A 1021 11.71 -29.84 6.36
CA THR A 1021 11.99 -28.45 6.76
C THR A 1021 11.51 -27.48 5.69
N SER A 1022 11.12 -26.27 6.09
CA SER A 1022 10.68 -25.26 5.11
C SER A 1022 11.79 -24.89 4.12
N THR A 1023 13.05 -24.93 4.56
CA THR A 1023 14.23 -24.71 3.70
C THR A 1023 14.36 -25.81 2.65
N PHE A 1024 14.27 -27.08 3.05
CA PHE A 1024 14.35 -28.19 2.10
C PHE A 1024 13.21 -28.14 1.08
N ALA A 1025 11.98 -27.92 1.55
CA ALA A 1025 10.81 -27.81 0.68
C ALA A 1025 10.93 -26.65 -0.33
N TYR A 1026 11.46 -25.50 0.10
CA TYR A 1026 11.67 -24.34 -0.75
C TYR A 1026 12.70 -24.62 -1.86
N GLU A 1027 13.84 -25.22 -1.49
CA GLU A 1027 15.00 -25.38 -2.37
C GLU A 1027 14.89 -26.61 -3.29
N TYR A 1028 14.58 -27.78 -2.74
CA TYR A 1028 14.76 -29.06 -3.43
C TYR A 1028 13.47 -29.69 -3.94
N LEU A 1029 12.30 -29.39 -3.38
CA LEU A 1029 11.04 -30.13 -3.62
C LEU A 1029 10.38 -29.83 -4.98
N SER A 1030 11.16 -29.88 -6.05
CA SER A 1030 10.75 -29.60 -7.43
C SER A 1030 9.76 -30.60 -8.01
N VAL A 1031 9.56 -31.76 -7.40
CA VAL A 1031 8.50 -32.70 -7.82
C VAL A 1031 7.10 -32.08 -7.70
N VAL A 1032 6.92 -31.03 -6.91
CA VAL A 1032 5.66 -30.28 -6.80
C VAL A 1032 5.47 -29.31 -7.98
N ASP A 1033 6.51 -28.96 -8.72
CA ASP A 1033 6.45 -28.00 -9.84
C ASP A 1033 5.48 -28.46 -10.93
N GLN A 1034 5.38 -29.77 -11.14
CA GLN A 1034 4.45 -30.39 -12.09
C GLN A 1034 2.99 -30.01 -11.84
N VAL A 1035 2.63 -29.67 -10.60
CA VAL A 1035 1.29 -29.20 -10.24
C VAL A 1035 1.03 -27.84 -10.87
N ILE A 1036 2.00 -26.92 -10.75
CA ILE A 1036 1.93 -25.58 -11.33
C ILE A 1036 2.03 -25.66 -12.85
N ASP A 1037 2.85 -26.55 -13.40
CA ASP A 1037 2.94 -26.73 -14.84
C ASP A 1037 1.64 -27.29 -15.44
N ALA A 1038 1.07 -28.31 -14.80
CA ALA A 1038 -0.22 -28.84 -15.19
C ALA A 1038 -1.33 -27.80 -15.05
N ALA A 1039 -1.18 -26.89 -14.11
CA ALA A 1039 -2.10 -25.79 -13.97
C ALA A 1039 -1.99 -24.77 -15.10
N MET A 1040 -0.77 -24.39 -15.42
CA MET A 1040 -0.54 -23.36 -16.42
C MET A 1040 -0.73 -23.85 -17.85
N ALA A 1041 -0.70 -25.17 -18.08
CA ALA A 1041 -0.95 -25.79 -19.38
C ALA A 1041 -2.43 -25.71 -19.80
N ASP A 1042 -2.67 -25.07 -20.97
CA ASP A 1042 -3.96 -24.86 -21.64
C ASP A 1042 -4.89 -26.10 -21.69
#